data_AF-A0AA47BRK6-F1
#
_entry.id   AF-A0AA47BRK6-F1
#
_cell.length_a   1.000
_cell.length_b   1.000
_cell.length_c   1.000
_cell.angle_alpha   90.00
_cell.angle_beta   90.00
_cell.angle_gamma   90.00
#
_symmetry.space_group_name_H-M   'P 1'
#
loop_
_entity.id
_entity.type
_entity.pdbx_description
1 polymer ?
#
loop_
_entity_poly.entity_id
_entity_poly.type
_entity_poly.pdbx_seq_one_letter_code
_entity_poly.pdbx_strand_id
1 'polypeptide(L)'
;MMKNSRRGRYDVFLLGLLFMSLTAPLSAGGRTDFKQDSMPHPEFERVSKLIKEGQLDEAMSILVEIGKAYPNQIELVQKFVLEIRSIEDEITGLLEEIKNVLASEALSLDQKAVKTEETIQQIKMKDRNPTSDTWQKIAIVESLFRRTLDLLRREIFFARGNEKIKQGLYREAIYEYEQGFIDDVFGESQTYEKYRDAVQPSDIEVISSLPNRNLTIFEAYKRYAPEGDKIISELTSLIDRWSQISSNLSSNVAVASTVISRDNLANWSEFDLVALLNLEYQEARTILSLGYRLGETMNQLHENLDRIPEDFRYDRVISFLNGRTGRDEGIAYAQRLQWESSFLKILTTMLDVVSSTYFEGISNYQSRLWTESADLFSLSGVNTEHVLEFTALANNYLASLADSENSEFASQLGSIFLELQTIAEASKIRIVLIEITSGLPSFGSESLPDVDIESVQILSEMVWDSTNQIENLLFDWNQYSDQIAGSGEIVNASVWRIVNDLQVELLELLKSLSSEKSSAFLQYFDPRYRILDSKFKDLIQESDTKTVSANNLLDEDKPKAAIEFLIAPFLVSIEAFSGDIDDFFLTVTKTLEITLDDEVEQDLAEYDDKTNALLVGIAQLKDQWLAIQASAIARQNAALRAETIALATLSEAEGLLEAAREADIQGQADNNINDFYRAKDSYISLVVTLARAHDLFSEIENNDMDIAVDSGIKERLAELERIAYNEPRQLAVTVRDYAIAEADNKFSERLFDDGLDLLLLAQQFWVSTFGEEDTRLRLRIVRFRTAQHSSLKTRIEPSDPLFGEMNQYLNLANQRYQEGISQLETDTANQRNTNALKSFSDAEDLVQEVLNVFSGNSAALLLQKKILKIKQPEKYTETVRELIENANAAVRNGNSEVLITGIGFNPPLDPQLRAVFEFDPDFPGLKSTIERVDIYLGRIILLPTEAEIEESVRITESVRSDWTQTLNLTTDAIATASPDLIERLNTALQLWENNIDAANLQDEIRFYTQPRALPDNLRNLIAVADEQRHRNNKSSVETIYRSIINTFPVFIRHPEVMKIKYWLDIE
;
A
#
# COMPACT_ATOMS: atom_id res chain seq x y z
N MET A 1 27.01 17.15 16.79
CA MET A 1 27.79 18.30 16.28
C MET A 1 26.97 19.58 16.48
N MET A 2 27.12 20.26 17.62
CA MET A 2 26.62 21.62 17.84
C MET A 2 27.72 22.35 18.63
N LYS A 3 28.42 23.27 17.96
CA LYS A 3 29.41 24.16 18.59
C LYS A 3 28.65 25.23 19.37
N ASN A 4 28.61 25.14 20.69
CA ASN A 4 28.19 26.25 21.55
C ASN A 4 29.43 26.99 22.06
N SER A 5 29.65 28.19 21.53
CA SER A 5 30.71 29.10 21.93
C SER A 5 30.41 29.70 23.31
N ARG A 6 30.96 29.12 24.38
CA ARG A 6 30.92 29.68 25.75
C ARG A 6 32.04 30.71 26.05
N ARG A 7 32.85 31.13 25.08
CA ARG A 7 33.82 32.23 25.28
C ARG A 7 33.14 33.60 25.48
N GLY A 8 31.96 33.82 24.89
CA GLY A 8 31.35 35.16 24.83
C GLY A 8 30.76 35.71 26.13
N ARG A 9 30.33 34.89 27.10
CA ARG A 9 29.60 35.42 28.28
C ARG A 9 30.51 35.96 29.39
N TYR A 10 31.70 35.41 29.55
CA TYR A 10 32.69 35.94 30.51
C TYR A 10 33.49 37.10 29.91
N ASP A 11 33.76 37.11 28.61
CA ASP A 11 34.35 38.27 27.92
C ASP A 11 33.42 39.48 27.98
N VAL A 12 32.10 39.29 27.91
CA VAL A 12 31.09 40.36 28.08
C VAL A 12 31.00 40.86 29.52
N PHE A 13 31.25 40.00 30.52
CA PHE A 13 31.26 40.40 31.93
C PHE A 13 32.55 41.14 32.33
N LEU A 14 33.69 40.72 31.79
CA LEU A 14 34.97 41.44 31.87
C LEU A 14 34.90 42.77 31.12
N LEU A 15 34.24 42.82 29.95
CA LEU A 15 33.92 44.07 29.25
C LEU A 15 32.98 44.95 30.08
N GLY A 16 32.02 44.38 30.80
CA GLY A 16 31.11 45.11 31.68
C GLY A 16 31.81 45.77 32.87
N LEU A 17 32.76 45.06 33.50
CA LEU A 17 33.63 45.62 34.55
C LEU A 17 34.62 46.66 34.00
N LEU A 18 35.14 46.47 32.78
CA LEU A 18 35.98 47.46 32.09
C LEU A 18 35.17 48.71 31.71
N PHE A 19 33.91 48.57 31.29
CA PHE A 19 33.02 49.69 30.96
C PHE A 19 32.56 50.46 32.21
N MET A 20 32.34 49.79 33.35
CA MET A 20 32.03 50.49 34.60
C MET A 20 33.21 51.29 35.17
N SER A 21 34.45 50.99 34.75
CA SER A 21 35.63 51.81 35.09
C SER A 21 35.80 53.05 34.21
N LEU A 22 35.05 53.15 33.09
CA LEU A 22 35.18 54.21 32.09
C LEU A 22 34.13 55.34 32.18
N THR A 23 33.19 55.28 33.12
CA THR A 23 32.12 56.31 33.26
C THR A 23 32.13 57.09 34.58
N ALA A 24 33.25 57.10 35.31
CA ALA A 24 33.46 58.06 36.40
C ALA A 24 34.09 59.36 35.83
N PRO A 25 33.54 60.56 36.10
CA PRO A 25 34.11 61.81 35.59
C PRO A 25 35.50 62.05 36.21
N LEU A 26 36.51 62.20 35.35
CA LEU A 26 37.77 62.85 35.69
C LEU A 26 37.51 64.33 35.95
N SER A 27 37.33 64.70 37.22
CA SER A 27 37.56 66.07 37.70
C SER A 27 38.83 66.08 38.56
N ALA A 28 39.80 66.90 38.19
CA ALA A 28 41.08 67.07 38.87
C ALA A 28 40.94 68.01 40.08
N GLY A 29 41.54 67.64 41.23
CA GLY A 29 41.61 68.50 42.41
C GLY A 29 42.33 67.89 43.63
N GLY A 30 43.67 67.94 43.60
CA GLY A 30 44.67 67.98 44.70
C GLY A 30 44.44 67.49 46.14
N ARG A 31 45.44 66.72 46.63
CA ARG A 31 45.90 66.47 48.04
C ARG A 31 44.89 65.74 48.95
N THR A 32 45.23 64.74 49.77
CA THR A 32 46.39 64.50 50.65
C THR A 32 46.34 63.04 51.15
N ASP A 33 47.48 62.52 51.61
CA ASP A 33 47.72 61.19 52.20
C ASP A 33 46.58 60.59 53.05
N PHE A 34 46.29 59.29 52.83
CA PHE A 34 46.12 58.33 53.93
C PHE A 34 46.63 56.94 53.49
N LYS A 35 47.78 56.55 54.07
CA LYS A 35 48.16 55.15 54.27
C LYS A 35 47.20 54.56 55.31
N GLN A 36 46.24 53.74 54.89
CA GLN A 36 45.77 52.59 55.66
C GLN A 36 44.94 51.66 54.74
N ASP A 37 45.02 50.37 55.01
CA ASP A 37 44.28 49.25 54.38
C ASP A 37 44.80 48.66 53.07
N SER A 38 46.01 48.10 53.15
CA SER A 38 46.42 46.92 52.39
C SER A 38 46.38 45.66 53.26
N MET A 39 45.30 45.47 54.03
CA MET A 39 44.98 44.17 54.63
C MET A 39 43.94 43.47 53.74
N PRO A 40 44.17 42.20 53.36
CA PRO A 40 43.15 41.41 52.66
C PRO A 40 41.87 41.42 53.48
N HIS A 41 40.72 41.58 52.82
CA HIS A 41 39.43 41.44 53.48
C HIS A 41 39.35 40.06 54.18
N PRO A 42 38.90 39.98 55.44
CA PRO A 42 38.93 38.72 56.21
C PRO A 42 38.15 37.58 55.55
N GLU A 43 37.14 37.90 54.74
CA GLU A 43 36.39 36.92 53.95
C GLU A 43 37.24 36.19 52.89
N PHE A 44 38.43 36.69 52.49
CA PHE A 44 39.33 35.93 51.61
C PHE A 44 39.88 34.66 52.28
N GLU A 45 40.01 34.65 53.60
CA GLU A 45 40.37 33.44 54.35
C GLU A 45 39.24 32.41 54.31
N ARG A 46 38.00 32.88 54.38
CA ARG A 46 36.80 32.05 54.18
C ARG A 46 36.73 31.52 52.75
N VAL A 47 36.97 32.35 51.74
CA VAL A 47 37.04 31.92 50.32
C VAL A 47 38.09 30.83 50.14
N SER A 48 39.30 31.01 50.68
CA SER A 48 40.36 29.99 50.57
C SER A 48 39.98 28.67 51.26
N LYS A 49 39.28 28.75 52.39
CA LYS A 49 38.75 27.58 53.08
C LYS A 49 37.67 26.88 52.26
N LEU A 50 36.72 27.63 51.69
CA LEU A 50 35.65 27.11 50.84
C LEU A 50 36.21 26.45 49.57
N ILE A 51 37.25 27.02 48.94
CA ILE A 51 37.93 26.41 47.79
C ILE A 51 38.59 25.07 48.18
N LYS A 52 39.28 25.02 49.34
CA LYS A 52 39.88 23.77 49.86
C LYS A 52 38.84 22.73 50.26
N GLU A 53 37.67 23.17 50.69
CA GLU A 53 36.54 22.32 51.06
C GLU A 53 35.69 21.93 49.83
N GLY A 54 36.07 22.38 48.63
CA GLY A 54 35.38 22.05 47.38
C GLY A 54 34.02 22.74 47.23
N GLN A 55 33.77 23.84 47.93
CA GLN A 55 32.55 24.65 47.82
C GLN A 55 32.81 25.83 46.87
N LEU A 56 33.07 25.51 45.59
CA LEU A 56 33.61 26.44 44.59
C LEU A 56 32.64 27.59 44.28
N ASP A 57 31.35 27.31 44.27
CA ASP A 57 30.31 28.28 43.98
C ASP A 57 30.02 29.26 45.12
N GLU A 58 30.07 28.80 46.38
CA GLU A 58 29.98 29.68 47.56
C GLU A 58 31.20 30.61 47.62
N ALA A 59 32.40 30.06 47.32
CA ALA A 59 33.61 30.84 47.15
C ALA A 59 33.49 31.89 46.04
N MET A 60 32.92 31.55 44.88
CA MET A 60 32.69 32.46 43.76
C MET A 60 31.69 33.57 44.10
N SER A 61 30.60 33.26 44.79
CA SER A 61 29.60 34.26 45.21
C SER A 61 30.21 35.29 46.16
N ILE A 62 30.98 34.84 47.16
CA ILE A 62 31.67 35.72 48.10
C ILE A 62 32.72 36.58 47.36
N LEU A 63 33.46 36.00 46.41
CA LEU A 63 34.42 36.74 45.58
C LEU A 63 33.77 37.84 44.74
N VAL A 64 32.57 37.60 44.20
CA VAL A 64 31.80 38.60 43.44
C VAL A 64 31.32 39.74 44.34
N GLU A 65 30.89 39.44 45.56
CA GLU A 65 30.51 40.46 46.55
C GLU A 65 31.70 41.31 46.99
N ILE A 66 32.84 40.66 47.28
CA ILE A 66 34.09 41.37 47.63
C ILE A 66 34.56 42.26 46.47
N GLY A 67 34.52 41.76 45.23
CA GLY A 67 34.93 42.54 44.05
C GLY A 67 34.05 43.76 43.78
N LYS A 68 32.76 43.72 44.14
CA LYS A 68 31.83 44.86 44.03
C LYS A 68 32.01 45.88 45.16
N ALA A 69 32.19 45.40 46.39
CA ALA A 69 32.27 46.25 47.58
C ALA A 69 33.67 46.86 47.79
N TYR A 70 34.72 46.17 47.33
CA TYR A 70 36.12 46.57 47.52
C TYR A 70 36.91 46.50 46.20
N PRO A 71 36.69 47.46 45.27
CA PRO A 71 37.33 47.47 43.95
C PRO A 71 38.86 47.52 43.98
N ASN A 72 39.44 48.03 45.08
CA ASN A 72 40.88 48.08 45.32
C ASN A 72 41.51 46.69 45.60
N GLN A 73 40.72 45.64 45.84
CA GLN A 73 41.20 44.27 46.07
C GLN A 73 40.96 43.34 44.85
N ILE A 74 40.64 43.90 43.69
CA ILE A 74 40.26 43.14 42.49
C ILE A 74 41.35 42.17 42.01
N GLU A 75 42.63 42.48 42.22
CA GLU A 75 43.74 41.58 41.85
C GLU A 75 43.72 40.26 42.66
N LEU A 76 43.39 40.33 43.95
CA LEU A 76 43.24 39.16 44.81
C LEU A 76 41.98 38.36 44.43
N VAL A 77 40.88 39.05 44.09
CA VAL A 77 39.67 38.41 43.56
C VAL A 77 39.99 37.64 42.27
N GLN A 78 40.71 38.25 41.33
CA GLN A 78 41.13 37.60 40.08
C GLN A 78 41.98 36.36 40.34
N LYS A 79 42.89 36.40 41.31
CA LYS A 79 43.72 35.24 41.65
C LYS A 79 42.89 34.03 42.11
N PHE A 80 41.92 34.23 43.00
CA PHE A 80 41.05 33.14 43.47
C PHE A 80 40.06 32.67 42.39
N VAL A 81 39.58 33.57 41.53
CA VAL A 81 38.76 33.20 40.35
C VAL A 81 39.55 32.30 39.39
N LEU A 82 40.83 32.58 39.17
CA LEU A 82 41.71 31.73 38.36
C LEU A 82 41.97 30.36 39.03
N GLU A 83 42.07 30.31 40.36
CA GLU A 83 42.20 29.07 41.13
C GLU A 83 40.95 28.19 40.98
N ILE A 84 39.75 28.77 41.12
CA ILE A 84 38.47 28.06 40.90
C ILE A 84 38.38 27.53 39.47
N ARG A 85 38.73 28.36 38.47
CA ARG A 85 38.72 27.96 37.06
C ARG A 85 39.67 26.80 36.75
N SER A 86 40.83 26.73 37.40
CA SER A 86 41.75 25.61 37.24
C SER A 86 41.13 24.28 37.72
N ILE A 87 40.35 24.32 38.81
CA ILE A 87 39.66 23.13 39.34
C ILE A 87 38.51 22.71 38.39
N GLU A 88 37.78 23.67 37.81
CA GLU A 88 36.74 23.40 36.79
C GLU A 88 37.32 22.78 35.50
N ASP A 89 38.50 23.24 35.06
CA ASP A 89 39.19 22.68 33.89
C ASP A 89 39.64 21.22 34.17
N GLU A 90 40.10 20.91 35.39
CA GLU A 90 40.42 19.54 35.81
C GLU A 90 39.19 18.62 35.82
N ILE A 91 38.06 19.10 36.32
CA ILE A 91 36.79 18.35 36.29
C ILE A 91 36.38 18.06 34.84
N THR A 92 36.53 19.04 33.94
CA THR A 92 36.24 18.87 32.51
C THR A 92 37.16 17.83 31.86
N GLY A 93 38.42 17.76 32.27
CA GLY A 93 39.36 16.73 31.83
C GLY A 93 38.97 15.32 32.24
N LEU A 94 38.54 15.13 33.50
CA LEU A 94 38.06 13.84 34.02
C LEU A 94 36.79 13.38 33.29
N LEU A 95 35.90 14.29 32.90
CA LEU A 95 34.71 13.98 32.10
C LEU A 95 35.06 13.43 30.71
N GLU A 96 36.09 13.97 30.06
CA GLU A 96 36.57 13.46 28.77
C GLU A 96 37.32 12.12 28.93
N GLU A 97 37.98 11.89 30.08
CA GLU A 97 38.60 10.60 30.40
C GLU A 97 37.56 9.47 30.46
N ILE A 98 36.40 9.69 31.08
CA ILE A 98 35.32 8.69 31.12
C ILE A 98 34.89 8.32 29.68
N LYS A 99 34.70 9.32 28.81
CA LYS A 99 34.35 9.08 27.41
C LYS A 99 35.40 8.24 26.68
N ASN A 100 36.68 8.48 26.94
CA ASN A 100 37.78 7.69 26.36
C ASN A 100 37.83 6.26 26.92
N VAL A 101 37.58 6.07 28.22
CA VAL A 101 37.48 4.74 28.86
C VAL A 101 36.36 3.92 28.22
N LEU A 102 35.19 4.52 28.05
CA LEU A 102 34.03 3.86 27.45
C LEU A 102 34.26 3.49 25.98
N ALA A 103 34.90 4.38 25.21
CA ALA A 103 35.20 4.18 23.79
C ALA A 103 36.40 3.23 23.52
N SER A 104 37.21 2.91 24.53
CA SER A 104 38.41 2.08 24.34
C SER A 104 38.08 0.63 24.03
N GLU A 105 38.51 0.10 22.89
CA GLU A 105 38.37 -1.33 22.55
C GLU A 105 39.38 -2.21 23.30
N ALA A 106 40.43 -1.62 23.88
CA ALA A 106 41.50 -2.34 24.56
C ALA A 106 41.15 -2.75 26.01
N LEU A 107 40.04 -2.25 26.57
CA LEU A 107 39.60 -2.54 27.93
C LEU A 107 38.45 -3.55 27.90
N SER A 108 38.50 -4.56 28.78
CA SER A 108 37.34 -5.45 29.00
C SER A 108 36.18 -4.69 29.64
N LEU A 109 34.96 -5.22 29.52
CA LEU A 109 33.76 -4.60 30.11
C LEU A 109 33.92 -4.37 31.62
N ASP A 110 34.49 -5.33 32.35
CA ASP A 110 34.81 -5.21 33.78
C ASP A 110 35.78 -4.04 34.05
N GLN A 111 36.83 -3.90 33.24
CA GLN A 111 37.81 -2.81 33.39
C GLN A 111 37.22 -1.43 33.06
N LYS A 112 36.29 -1.36 32.09
CA LYS A 112 35.57 -0.12 31.76
C LYS A 112 34.68 0.33 32.90
N ALA A 113 33.95 -0.60 33.53
CA ALA A 113 33.08 -0.30 34.66
C ALA A 113 33.89 0.23 35.86
N VAL A 114 34.97 -0.46 36.25
CA VAL A 114 35.83 -0.05 37.37
C VAL A 114 36.45 1.33 37.15
N LYS A 115 37.06 1.56 35.98
CA LYS A 115 37.69 2.86 35.68
C LYS A 115 36.68 4.01 35.64
N THR A 116 35.50 3.78 35.08
CA THR A 116 34.43 4.79 35.04
C THR A 116 33.99 5.18 36.46
N GLU A 117 33.86 4.20 37.36
CA GLU A 117 33.51 4.43 38.77
C GLU A 117 34.59 5.22 39.52
N GLU A 118 35.86 4.87 39.34
CA GLU A 118 37.00 5.59 39.91
C GLU A 118 37.02 7.06 39.48
N THR A 119 36.81 7.35 38.18
CA THR A 119 36.81 8.72 37.65
C THR A 119 35.62 9.54 38.17
N ILE A 120 34.44 8.93 38.34
CA ILE A 120 33.26 9.61 38.93
C ILE A 120 33.55 10.02 40.38
N GLN A 121 34.19 9.16 41.17
CA GLN A 121 34.56 9.48 42.56
C GLN A 121 35.57 10.64 42.62
N GLN A 122 36.53 10.68 41.69
CA GLN A 122 37.51 11.77 41.61
C GLN A 122 36.84 13.13 41.30
N ILE A 123 35.82 13.16 40.45
CA ILE A 123 35.05 14.36 40.15
C ILE A 123 34.33 14.88 41.42
N LYS A 124 33.68 13.99 42.17
CA LYS A 124 32.95 14.33 43.42
C LYS A 124 33.83 14.89 44.52
N MET A 125 35.10 14.47 44.58
CA MET A 125 36.04 15.00 45.57
C MET A 125 36.49 16.44 45.26
N LYS A 126 36.43 16.87 43.98
CA LYS A 126 36.93 18.17 43.51
C LYS A 126 35.91 19.31 43.61
N ASP A 127 34.61 19.01 43.54
CA ASP A 127 33.54 19.98 43.80
C ASP A 127 32.43 19.28 44.62
N ARG A 128 32.32 19.65 45.90
CA ARG A 128 31.45 19.02 46.90
C ARG A 128 30.09 19.70 47.00
N ASN A 129 29.95 20.95 46.56
CA ASN A 129 28.68 21.69 46.64
C ASN A 129 28.56 22.78 45.54
N PRO A 130 28.36 22.38 44.27
CA PRO A 130 28.10 23.31 43.18
C PRO A 130 26.82 24.16 43.36
N THR A 131 26.58 25.18 42.53
CA THR A 131 25.31 25.91 42.39
C THR A 131 24.33 25.15 41.50
N SER A 132 23.06 25.52 41.54
CA SER A 132 21.97 24.80 40.84
C SER A 132 22.19 24.53 39.34
N ASP A 133 22.87 25.40 38.58
CA ASP A 133 23.12 25.21 37.13
C ASP A 133 24.33 24.30 36.85
N THR A 134 25.28 24.23 37.78
CA THR A 134 26.42 23.30 37.74
C THR A 134 25.99 21.93 38.25
N TRP A 135 25.20 21.86 39.33
CA TRP A 135 24.52 20.64 39.79
C TRP A 135 23.57 20.06 38.76
N GLN A 136 22.80 20.87 38.03
CA GLN A 136 21.94 20.33 36.98
C GLN A 136 22.77 19.62 35.90
N LYS A 137 23.92 20.17 35.51
CA LYS A 137 24.80 19.54 34.50
C LYS A 137 25.54 18.34 35.06
N ILE A 138 26.08 18.43 36.28
CA ILE A 138 26.77 17.32 36.94
C ILE A 138 25.80 16.18 37.28
N ALA A 139 24.58 16.47 37.73
CA ALA A 139 23.55 15.46 38.00
C ALA A 139 23.05 14.80 36.72
N ILE A 140 22.85 15.56 35.62
CA ILE A 140 22.53 14.98 34.31
C ILE A 140 23.69 14.08 33.85
N VAL A 141 24.93 14.55 33.95
CA VAL A 141 26.13 13.80 33.56
C VAL A 141 26.35 12.57 34.44
N GLU A 142 26.13 12.67 35.75
CA GLU A 142 26.18 11.56 36.71
C GLU A 142 25.08 10.53 36.42
N SER A 143 23.85 10.97 36.14
CA SER A 143 22.74 10.07 35.78
C SER A 143 23.04 9.32 34.48
N LEU A 144 23.61 9.99 33.48
CA LEU A 144 24.02 9.39 32.20
C LEU A 144 25.17 8.38 32.39
N PHE A 145 26.14 8.69 33.24
CA PHE A 145 27.25 7.77 33.51
C PHE A 145 26.84 6.58 34.38
N ARG A 146 25.99 6.79 35.39
CA ARG A 146 25.41 5.69 36.17
C ARG A 146 24.60 4.75 35.30
N ARG A 147 23.75 5.29 34.42
CA ARG A 147 23.01 4.51 33.42
C ARG A 147 23.96 3.73 32.50
N THR A 148 25.04 4.36 32.03
CA THR A 148 26.04 3.69 31.18
C THR A 148 26.73 2.55 31.92
N LEU A 149 27.06 2.75 33.20
CA LEU A 149 27.68 1.75 34.05
C LEU A 149 26.71 0.60 34.37
N ASP A 150 25.43 0.89 34.56
CA ASP A 150 24.37 -0.12 34.72
C ASP A 150 24.19 -0.96 33.43
N LEU A 151 24.21 -0.33 32.25
CA LEU A 151 24.21 -1.04 30.96
C LEU A 151 25.43 -1.95 30.79
N LEU A 152 26.64 -1.47 31.15
CA LEU A 152 27.86 -2.28 31.10
C LEU A 152 27.78 -3.49 32.05
N ARG A 153 27.22 -3.31 33.25
CA ARG A 153 27.02 -4.39 34.23
C ARG A 153 26.02 -5.42 33.73
N ARG A 154 24.90 -4.99 33.12
CA ARG A 154 23.96 -5.91 32.46
C ARG A 154 24.66 -6.75 31.40
N GLU A 155 25.47 -6.11 30.55
CA GLU A 155 26.20 -6.79 29.47
C GLU A 155 27.13 -7.89 29.99
N ILE A 156 27.78 -7.67 31.13
CA ILE A 156 28.68 -8.67 31.75
C ILE A 156 27.90 -9.94 32.13
N PHE A 157 26.73 -9.81 32.76
CA PHE A 157 25.89 -10.96 33.11
C PHE A 157 25.37 -11.68 31.86
N PHE A 158 24.94 -10.94 30.82
CA PHE A 158 24.51 -11.55 29.56
C PHE A 158 25.64 -12.32 28.87
N ALA A 159 26.84 -11.75 28.80
CA ALA A 159 27.99 -12.41 28.21
C ALA A 159 28.35 -13.71 28.95
N ARG A 160 28.34 -13.71 30.29
CA ARG A 160 28.62 -14.90 31.11
C ARG A 160 27.53 -15.96 30.98
N GLY A 161 26.25 -15.56 30.99
CA GLY A 161 25.13 -16.47 30.78
C GLY A 161 25.17 -17.14 29.41
N ASN A 162 25.43 -16.37 28.34
CA ASN A 162 25.53 -16.90 26.98
C ASN A 162 26.70 -17.86 26.79
N GLU A 163 27.84 -17.57 27.43
CA GLU A 163 28.98 -18.48 27.40
C GLU A 163 28.64 -19.83 28.04
N LYS A 164 27.89 -19.83 29.14
CA LYS A 164 27.42 -21.06 29.79
C LYS A 164 26.39 -21.81 28.95
N ILE A 165 25.47 -21.10 28.27
CA ILE A 165 24.55 -21.71 27.29
C ILE A 165 25.33 -22.44 26.20
N LYS A 166 26.36 -21.81 25.61
CA LYS A 166 27.21 -22.43 24.57
C LYS A 166 27.95 -23.67 25.06
N GLN A 167 28.22 -23.75 26.35
CA GLN A 167 28.87 -24.90 27.00
C GLN A 167 27.86 -25.99 27.42
N GLY A 168 26.55 -25.80 27.21
CA GLY A 168 25.50 -26.72 27.68
C GLY A 168 25.25 -26.67 29.20
N LEU A 169 25.78 -25.64 29.89
CA LEU A 169 25.66 -25.42 31.33
C LEU A 169 24.44 -24.52 31.63
N TYR A 170 23.26 -25.00 31.27
CA TYR A 170 22.03 -24.18 31.26
C TYR A 170 21.60 -23.73 32.67
N ARG A 171 21.77 -24.59 33.68
CA ARG A 171 21.49 -24.24 35.08
C ARG A 171 22.39 -23.11 35.57
N GLU A 172 23.68 -23.22 35.28
CA GLU A 172 24.65 -22.22 35.65
C GLU A 172 24.43 -20.90 34.88
N ALA A 173 23.89 -20.96 33.66
CA ALA A 173 23.48 -19.78 32.89
C ALA A 173 22.30 -19.06 33.56
N ILE A 174 21.27 -19.79 33.99
CA ILE A 174 20.12 -19.25 34.72
C ILE A 174 20.56 -18.59 36.01
N TYR A 175 21.48 -19.21 36.75
CA TYR A 175 22.05 -18.60 37.95
C TYR A 175 22.73 -17.25 37.64
N GLU A 176 23.51 -17.13 36.55
CA GLU A 176 24.13 -15.83 36.18
C GLU A 176 23.08 -14.76 35.84
N TYR A 177 22.04 -15.12 35.09
CA TYR A 177 20.97 -14.17 34.77
C TYR A 177 20.16 -13.78 36.02
N GLU A 178 19.90 -14.74 36.90
CA GLU A 178 19.24 -14.51 38.18
C GLU A 178 20.07 -13.56 39.06
N GLN A 179 21.39 -13.72 39.12
CA GLN A 179 22.26 -12.78 39.83
C GLN A 179 22.15 -11.37 39.23
N GLY A 180 22.19 -11.20 37.91
CA GLY A 180 21.96 -9.90 37.26
C GLY A 180 20.57 -9.31 37.49
N PHE A 181 19.58 -10.16 37.80
CA PHE A 181 18.23 -9.80 38.17
C PHE A 181 18.12 -9.28 39.62
N ILE A 182 18.75 -9.94 40.59
CA ILE A 182 18.64 -9.67 42.05
C ILE A 182 19.70 -8.68 42.56
N ASP A 183 20.81 -8.48 41.85
CA ASP A 183 21.92 -7.66 42.34
C ASP A 183 21.50 -6.20 42.66
N ASP A 184 21.84 -5.73 43.86
CA ASP A 184 21.58 -4.37 44.35
C ASP A 184 22.62 -3.35 43.87
N VAL A 185 23.66 -3.81 43.17
CA VAL A 185 24.77 -2.98 42.68
C VAL A 185 24.30 -1.98 41.61
N PHE A 186 23.15 -2.17 40.97
CA PHE A 186 22.58 -1.24 39.99
C PHE A 186 22.03 0.05 40.63
N GLY A 187 22.32 1.20 40.02
CA GLY A 187 21.90 2.52 40.53
C GLY A 187 20.38 2.69 40.62
N GLU A 188 19.63 2.02 39.75
CA GLU A 188 18.16 2.04 39.68
C GLU A 188 17.47 1.45 40.93
N SER A 189 18.13 0.53 41.65
CA SER A 189 17.54 -0.10 42.86
C SER A 189 17.31 0.95 43.96
N GLN A 190 18.27 1.87 44.14
CA GLN A 190 18.18 2.94 45.14
C GLN A 190 17.06 3.93 44.84
N THR A 191 16.84 4.24 43.55
CA THR A 191 15.76 5.12 43.11
C THR A 191 14.38 4.46 43.26
N TYR A 192 14.28 3.17 42.90
CA TYR A 192 13.07 2.38 43.06
C TYR A 192 12.62 2.30 44.53
N GLU A 193 13.51 1.92 45.44
CA GLU A 193 13.21 1.82 46.87
C GLU A 193 12.78 3.17 47.45
N LYS A 194 13.49 4.25 47.08
CA LYS A 194 13.15 5.61 47.49
C LYS A 194 11.74 6.02 47.05
N TYR A 195 11.32 5.68 45.84
CA TYR A 195 9.99 6.05 45.32
C TYR A 195 8.88 5.15 45.86
N ARG A 196 9.16 3.85 46.05
CA ARG A 196 8.24 2.90 46.67
C ARG A 196 7.96 3.25 48.13
N ASP A 197 9.00 3.57 48.89
CA ASP A 197 8.92 3.77 50.35
C ASP A 197 8.59 5.23 50.74
N ALA A 198 8.39 6.10 49.75
CA ALA A 198 7.97 7.49 49.97
C ALA A 198 6.63 7.56 50.72
N VAL A 199 6.56 8.39 51.77
CA VAL A 199 5.33 8.58 52.56
C VAL A 199 4.53 9.76 52.00
N GLN A 200 5.23 10.79 51.50
CA GLN A 200 4.66 12.00 50.90
C GLN A 200 5.32 12.30 49.54
N PRO A 201 4.63 13.00 48.60
CA PRO A 201 5.20 13.39 47.31
C PRO A 201 6.51 14.20 47.40
N SER A 202 6.77 14.87 48.53
CA SER A 202 8.00 15.62 48.81
C SER A 202 9.22 14.74 49.08
N ASP A 203 9.02 13.46 49.36
CA ASP A 203 10.10 12.50 49.66
C ASP A 203 10.80 12.00 48.39
N ILE A 204 10.15 12.19 47.23
CA ILE A 204 10.69 11.92 45.90
C ILE A 204 11.68 13.03 45.52
N GLU A 205 12.86 12.61 45.06
CA GLU A 205 13.97 13.50 44.72
C GLU A 205 13.56 14.52 43.64
N VAL A 206 13.72 15.82 43.93
CA VAL A 206 13.31 16.93 43.05
C VAL A 206 14.26 17.04 41.86
N ILE A 207 14.16 16.12 40.90
CA ILE A 207 14.87 16.25 39.61
C ILE A 207 14.16 17.28 38.72
N SER A 208 12.93 17.70 39.06
CA SER A 208 12.24 18.80 38.38
C SER A 208 11.54 19.73 39.36
N SER A 209 11.60 21.04 39.11
CA SER A 209 10.85 22.09 39.83
C SER A 209 9.33 22.08 39.53
N LEU A 210 8.78 20.90 39.20
CA LEU A 210 7.39 20.68 38.79
C LEU A 210 6.67 19.83 39.86
N PRO A 211 6.00 20.45 40.85
CA PRO A 211 5.29 19.75 41.92
C PRO A 211 4.28 18.71 41.41
N ASN A 212 3.68 18.97 40.26
CA ASN A 212 2.73 18.07 39.62
C ASN A 212 3.39 16.76 39.15
N ARG A 213 4.64 16.81 38.68
CA ARG A 213 5.37 15.60 38.22
C ARG A 213 5.72 14.69 39.39
N ASN A 214 6.17 15.25 40.51
CA ASN A 214 6.49 14.46 41.71
C ASN A 214 5.23 13.79 42.29
N LEU A 215 4.07 14.47 42.21
CA LEU A 215 2.80 13.87 42.60
C LEU A 215 2.41 12.70 41.69
N THR A 216 2.55 12.84 40.37
CA THR A 216 2.26 11.75 39.41
C THR A 216 3.16 10.53 39.63
N ILE A 217 4.47 10.74 39.82
CA ILE A 217 5.42 9.63 40.11
C ILE A 217 5.05 8.95 41.43
N PHE A 218 4.77 9.74 42.48
CA PHE A 218 4.35 9.22 43.78
C PHE A 218 3.08 8.37 43.70
N GLU A 219 2.05 8.87 43.02
CA GLU A 219 0.78 8.17 42.89
C GLU A 219 0.89 6.90 42.05
N ALA A 220 1.66 6.93 40.96
CA ALA A 220 1.89 5.76 40.11
C ALA A 220 2.65 4.65 40.88
N TYR A 221 3.76 4.99 41.54
CA TYR A 221 4.53 4.02 42.32
C TYR A 221 3.76 3.45 43.49
N LYS A 222 3.04 4.29 44.24
CA LYS A 222 2.23 3.83 45.37
C LYS A 222 1.10 2.88 44.95
N ARG A 223 0.60 3.03 43.72
CA ARG A 223 -0.46 2.20 43.16
C ARG A 223 0.07 0.86 42.62
N TYR A 224 1.17 0.86 41.87
CA TYR A 224 1.60 -0.31 41.08
C TYR A 224 2.83 -1.04 41.64
N ALA A 225 3.71 -0.36 42.38
CA ALA A 225 4.94 -0.99 42.91
C ALA A 225 4.69 -2.16 43.86
N PRO A 226 3.65 -2.16 44.74
CA PRO A 226 3.37 -3.31 45.60
C PRO A 226 3.02 -4.59 44.84
N GLU A 227 2.35 -4.48 43.68
CA GLU A 227 2.05 -5.63 42.84
C GLU A 227 3.30 -6.14 42.13
N GLY A 228 4.12 -5.24 41.59
CA GLY A 228 5.39 -5.62 40.96
C GLY A 228 6.38 -6.28 41.93
N ASP A 229 6.50 -5.78 43.16
CA ASP A 229 7.34 -6.41 44.21
C ASP A 229 6.85 -7.81 44.59
N LYS A 230 5.52 -7.99 44.65
CA LYS A 230 4.94 -9.31 44.89
C LYS A 230 5.27 -10.28 43.75
N ILE A 231 5.14 -9.84 42.49
CA ILE A 231 5.46 -10.66 41.32
C ILE A 231 6.95 -11.03 41.30
N ILE A 232 7.85 -10.08 41.61
CA ILE A 232 9.30 -10.35 41.69
C ILE A 232 9.62 -11.37 42.79
N SER A 233 9.01 -11.25 43.97
CA SER A 233 9.21 -12.22 45.06
C SER A 233 8.70 -13.62 44.69
N GLU A 234 7.58 -13.71 43.97
CA GLU A 234 7.04 -14.96 43.43
C GLU A 234 8.00 -15.55 42.38
N LEU A 235 8.53 -14.73 41.47
CA LEU A 235 9.50 -15.12 40.45
C LEU A 235 10.78 -15.71 41.05
N THR A 236 11.40 -15.04 42.03
CA THR A 236 12.61 -15.55 42.69
C THR A 236 12.34 -16.92 43.34
N SER A 237 11.23 -17.04 44.07
CA SER A 237 10.85 -18.30 44.73
C SER A 237 10.62 -19.44 43.73
N LEU A 238 10.09 -19.13 42.54
CA LEU A 238 9.88 -20.11 41.48
C LEU A 238 11.16 -20.49 40.76
N ILE A 239 12.09 -19.55 40.54
CA ILE A 239 13.40 -19.85 39.94
C ILE A 239 14.20 -20.78 40.87
N ASP A 240 14.18 -20.53 42.18
CA ASP A 240 14.78 -21.41 43.19
C ASP A 240 14.18 -22.82 43.15
N ARG A 241 12.85 -22.91 43.10
CA ARG A 241 12.12 -24.18 43.03
C ARG A 241 12.43 -24.93 41.73
N TRP A 242 12.43 -24.21 40.61
CA TRP A 242 12.79 -24.76 39.30
C TRP A 242 14.22 -25.31 39.31
N SER A 243 15.19 -24.60 39.91
CA SER A 243 16.59 -25.04 40.03
C SER A 243 16.70 -26.37 40.80
N GLN A 244 15.87 -26.58 41.83
CA GLN A 244 15.78 -27.85 42.54
C GLN A 244 15.20 -28.97 41.67
N ILE A 245 14.10 -28.69 40.96
CA ILE A 245 13.46 -29.65 40.06
C ILE A 245 14.41 -30.07 38.93
N SER A 246 15.06 -29.10 38.28
CA SER A 246 16.00 -29.36 37.19
C SER A 246 17.24 -30.13 37.66
N SER A 247 17.68 -29.90 38.90
CA SER A 247 18.73 -30.71 39.53
C SER A 247 18.28 -32.15 39.75
N ASN A 248 17.03 -32.37 40.17
CA ASN A 248 16.46 -33.71 40.35
C ASN A 248 16.27 -34.41 38.99
N LEU A 249 15.79 -33.69 37.98
CA LEU A 249 15.64 -34.21 36.63
C LEU A 249 17.01 -34.63 36.08
N SER A 250 18.02 -33.78 36.16
CA SER A 250 19.38 -34.09 35.66
C SER A 250 19.96 -35.34 36.34
N SER A 251 19.75 -35.50 37.66
CA SER A 251 20.14 -36.70 38.41
C SER A 251 19.40 -37.95 37.91
N ASN A 252 18.08 -37.84 37.71
CA ASN A 252 17.26 -38.98 37.27
C ASN A 252 17.49 -39.34 35.79
N VAL A 253 17.76 -38.37 34.92
CA VAL A 253 18.16 -38.60 33.52
C VAL A 253 19.48 -39.37 33.45
N ALA A 254 20.44 -39.09 34.34
CA ALA A 254 21.67 -39.86 34.42
C ALA A 254 21.42 -41.33 34.80
N VAL A 255 20.42 -41.57 35.66
CA VAL A 255 20.00 -42.91 36.10
C VAL A 255 19.06 -43.60 35.10
N ALA A 256 18.37 -42.86 34.23
CA ALA A 256 17.44 -43.41 33.24
C ALA A 256 18.09 -44.48 32.35
N SER A 257 19.37 -44.28 31.98
CA SER A 257 20.16 -45.25 31.20
C SER A 257 20.36 -46.62 31.87
N THR A 258 20.23 -46.72 33.20
CA THR A 258 20.36 -47.99 33.93
C THR A 258 19.02 -48.62 34.30
N VAL A 259 17.94 -47.84 34.24
CA VAL A 259 16.60 -48.22 34.69
C VAL A 259 15.70 -48.60 33.51
N ILE A 260 15.86 -47.91 32.38
CA ILE A 260 15.20 -48.21 31.11
C ILE A 260 15.93 -49.41 30.48
N SER A 261 15.40 -50.61 30.70
CA SER A 261 15.89 -51.87 30.13
C SER A 261 14.83 -52.53 29.25
N ARG A 262 15.24 -53.52 28.45
CA ARG A 262 14.35 -54.27 27.54
C ARG A 262 13.09 -54.81 28.23
N ASP A 263 13.22 -55.34 29.46
CA ASP A 263 12.11 -55.98 30.19
C ASP A 263 11.25 -55.00 30.97
N ASN A 264 11.75 -53.78 31.23
CA ASN A 264 11.08 -52.78 32.05
C ASN A 264 10.52 -51.60 31.25
N LEU A 265 10.69 -51.58 29.91
CA LEU A 265 10.25 -50.45 29.10
C LEU A 265 8.75 -50.25 29.25
N ALA A 266 7.91 -51.29 29.28
CA ALA A 266 6.47 -51.17 29.51
C ALA A 266 6.08 -50.48 30.84
N ASN A 267 6.97 -50.46 31.83
CA ASN A 267 6.76 -49.76 33.11
C ASN A 267 7.39 -48.36 33.13
N TRP A 268 7.73 -47.78 31.96
CA TRP A 268 8.36 -46.46 31.86
C TRP A 268 7.55 -45.37 32.56
N SER A 269 6.22 -45.49 32.55
CA SER A 269 5.28 -44.56 33.20
C SER A 269 5.35 -44.61 34.73
N GLU A 270 5.90 -45.66 35.32
CA GLU A 270 6.12 -45.77 36.77
C GLU A 270 7.34 -44.99 37.24
N PHE A 271 8.22 -44.56 36.32
CA PHE A 271 9.32 -43.66 36.66
C PHE A 271 8.83 -42.22 36.71
N ASP A 272 9.21 -41.51 37.77
CA ASP A 272 8.86 -40.10 38.02
C ASP A 272 9.48 -39.13 36.99
N LEU A 273 10.12 -39.63 35.92
CA LEU A 273 10.74 -38.84 34.86
C LEU A 273 9.72 -37.98 34.11
N VAL A 274 8.55 -38.54 33.80
CA VAL A 274 7.47 -37.82 33.10
C VAL A 274 6.90 -36.73 33.99
N ALA A 275 6.65 -37.07 35.26
CA ALA A 275 6.13 -36.13 36.24
C ALA A 275 7.14 -35.00 36.51
N LEU A 276 8.45 -35.29 36.56
CA LEU A 276 9.51 -34.30 36.72
C LEU A 276 9.68 -33.41 35.48
N LEU A 277 9.65 -33.98 34.26
CA LEU A 277 9.67 -33.22 33.01
C LEU A 277 8.44 -32.29 32.89
N ASN A 278 7.27 -32.79 33.26
CA ASN A 278 6.04 -32.00 33.27
C ASN A 278 6.09 -30.93 34.37
N LEU A 279 6.58 -31.26 35.56
CA LEU A 279 6.72 -30.29 36.64
C LEU A 279 7.69 -29.17 36.24
N GLU A 280 8.85 -29.50 35.65
CA GLU A 280 9.82 -28.54 35.14
C GLU A 280 9.20 -27.63 34.08
N TYR A 281 8.37 -28.20 33.19
CA TYR A 281 7.59 -27.42 32.23
C TYR A 281 6.59 -26.47 32.91
N GLN A 282 5.75 -26.97 33.82
CA GLN A 282 4.72 -26.15 34.45
C GLN A 282 5.34 -24.97 35.22
N GLU A 283 6.49 -25.19 35.87
CA GLU A 283 7.23 -24.12 36.53
C GLU A 283 7.78 -23.10 35.52
N ALA A 284 8.39 -23.54 34.42
CA ALA A 284 8.85 -22.63 33.35
C ALA A 284 7.70 -21.81 32.75
N ARG A 285 6.53 -22.42 32.53
CA ARG A 285 5.33 -21.74 32.04
C ARG A 285 4.80 -20.71 33.05
N THR A 286 4.86 -21.06 34.33
CA THR A 286 4.47 -20.16 35.43
C THR A 286 5.41 -18.96 35.50
N ILE A 287 6.73 -19.17 35.37
CA ILE A 287 7.74 -18.11 35.31
C ILE A 287 7.46 -17.15 34.15
N LEU A 288 7.19 -17.67 32.95
CA LEU A 288 6.80 -16.86 31.79
C LEU A 288 5.51 -16.07 32.05
N SER A 289 4.49 -16.71 32.61
CA SER A 289 3.21 -16.03 32.95
C SER A 289 3.39 -14.88 33.93
N LEU A 290 4.28 -15.03 34.91
CA LEU A 290 4.60 -13.98 35.86
C LEU A 290 5.45 -12.88 35.22
N GLY A 291 6.34 -13.23 34.29
CA GLY A 291 7.05 -12.28 33.44
C GLY A 291 6.09 -11.42 32.61
N TYR A 292 5.05 -12.01 32.01
CA TYR A 292 4.01 -11.27 31.29
C TYR A 292 3.22 -10.34 32.21
N ARG A 293 2.77 -10.83 33.38
CA ARG A 293 2.09 -10.00 34.39
C ARG A 293 2.97 -8.84 34.86
N LEU A 294 4.27 -9.07 35.06
CA LEU A 294 5.22 -8.01 35.39
C LEU A 294 5.32 -6.99 34.26
N GLY A 295 5.33 -7.43 33.00
CA GLY A 295 5.27 -6.58 31.83
C GLY A 295 3.99 -5.74 31.76
N GLU A 296 2.83 -6.30 32.13
CA GLU A 296 1.58 -5.56 32.23
C GLU A 296 1.63 -4.49 33.34
N THR A 297 2.09 -4.85 34.54
CA THR A 297 2.29 -3.90 35.64
C THR A 297 3.25 -2.77 35.23
N MET A 298 4.31 -3.10 34.49
CA MET A 298 5.26 -2.14 33.95
C MET A 298 4.62 -1.22 32.91
N ASN A 299 3.82 -1.74 31.98
CA ASN A 299 3.11 -0.93 31.00
C ASN A 299 2.11 0.02 31.68
N GLN A 300 1.38 -0.44 32.69
CA GLN A 300 0.49 0.40 33.48
C GLN A 300 1.26 1.50 34.23
N LEU A 301 2.44 1.18 34.77
CA LEU A 301 3.33 2.17 35.37
C LEU A 301 3.74 3.22 34.33
N HIS A 302 4.20 2.82 33.14
CA HIS A 302 4.60 3.71 32.06
C HIS A 302 3.47 4.60 31.53
N GLU A 303 2.25 4.06 31.40
CA GLU A 303 1.07 4.81 30.96
C GLU A 303 0.70 5.93 31.94
N ASN A 304 0.78 5.68 33.25
CA ASN A 304 0.51 6.71 34.26
C ASN A 304 1.64 7.74 34.40
N LEU A 305 2.79 7.49 33.79
CA LEU A 305 3.95 8.38 33.77
C LEU A 305 4.10 9.14 32.44
N ASP A 306 3.03 9.23 31.62
CA ASP A 306 3.01 9.89 30.32
C ASP A 306 4.13 9.42 29.36
N ARG A 307 4.51 8.13 29.44
CA ARG A 307 5.58 7.51 28.62
C ARG A 307 6.95 8.19 28.76
N ILE A 308 7.21 8.88 29.86
CA ILE A 308 8.53 9.44 30.15
C ILE A 308 9.48 8.26 30.47
N PRO A 309 10.55 8.04 29.69
CA PRO A 309 11.41 6.89 29.86
C PRO A 309 12.31 7.07 31.08
N GLU A 310 11.95 6.41 32.18
CA GLU A 310 12.84 6.16 33.30
C GLU A 310 13.12 4.65 33.28
N ASP A 311 14.40 4.25 33.19
CA ASP A 311 14.77 2.83 33.15
C ASP A 311 14.42 2.21 34.52
N PHE A 312 13.36 1.42 34.57
CA PHE A 312 12.85 0.89 35.83
C PHE A 312 13.45 -0.47 36.17
N ARG A 313 13.43 -0.79 37.46
CA ARG A 313 13.77 -2.12 37.98
C ARG A 313 13.06 -3.24 37.19
N TYR A 314 11.83 -3.02 36.74
CA TYR A 314 11.03 -3.99 36.00
C TYR A 314 11.55 -4.24 34.57
N ASP A 315 12.04 -3.20 33.87
CA ASP A 315 12.64 -3.36 32.54
C ASP A 315 13.86 -4.28 32.59
N ARG A 316 14.68 -4.12 33.64
CA ARG A 316 15.84 -4.99 33.89
C ARG A 316 15.42 -6.44 34.11
N VAL A 317 14.45 -6.65 35.00
CA VAL A 317 13.95 -7.97 35.35
C VAL A 317 13.42 -8.68 34.10
N ILE A 318 12.60 -7.99 33.30
CA ILE A 318 12.06 -8.52 32.05
C ILE A 318 13.17 -8.82 31.04
N SER A 319 14.20 -7.96 30.96
CA SER A 319 15.35 -8.19 30.09
C SER A 319 16.12 -9.47 30.46
N PHE A 320 16.37 -9.73 31.76
CA PHE A 320 17.03 -10.97 32.20
C PHE A 320 16.15 -12.21 32.06
N LEU A 321 14.83 -12.06 32.19
CA LEU A 321 13.88 -13.15 31.98
C LEU A 321 13.81 -13.57 30.50
N ASN A 322 13.65 -12.59 29.59
CA ASN A 322 13.34 -12.83 28.18
C ASN A 322 14.55 -12.68 27.23
N GLY A 323 15.67 -12.14 27.71
CA GLY A 323 16.82 -11.77 26.88
C GLY A 323 16.72 -10.35 26.30
N ARG A 324 17.85 -9.79 25.80
CA ARG A 324 17.87 -8.42 25.27
C ARG A 324 17.08 -8.27 23.97
N THR A 325 17.03 -9.33 23.15
CA THR A 325 16.32 -9.39 21.86
C THR A 325 15.07 -10.24 21.91
N GLY A 326 14.77 -10.89 23.05
CA GLY A 326 13.61 -11.75 23.22
C GLY A 326 13.71 -13.15 22.60
N ARG A 327 14.86 -13.57 22.04
CA ARG A 327 14.93 -14.84 21.26
C ARG A 327 16.03 -15.85 21.65
N ASP A 328 17.23 -15.42 22.03
CA ASP A 328 18.39 -16.35 22.11
C ASP A 328 19.23 -16.30 23.40
N GLU A 329 18.70 -15.70 24.47
CA GLU A 329 19.40 -15.56 25.76
C GLU A 329 18.41 -15.29 26.90
N GLY A 330 18.88 -15.35 28.15
CA GLY A 330 18.06 -15.10 29.34
C GLY A 330 17.51 -16.38 29.99
N ILE A 331 16.77 -16.19 31.09
CA ILE A 331 16.30 -17.29 31.96
C ILE A 331 15.36 -18.22 31.19
N ALA A 332 14.34 -17.68 30.50
CA ALA A 332 13.36 -18.49 29.79
C ALA A 332 14.00 -19.34 28.68
N TYR A 333 14.94 -18.75 27.93
CA TYR A 333 15.65 -19.45 26.85
C TYR A 333 16.54 -20.58 27.38
N ALA A 334 17.31 -20.33 28.44
CA ALA A 334 18.14 -21.36 29.07
C ALA A 334 17.31 -22.49 29.69
N GLN A 335 16.14 -22.18 30.29
CA GLN A 335 15.21 -23.19 30.81
C GLN A 335 14.67 -24.11 29.71
N ARG A 336 14.31 -23.53 28.56
CA ARG A 336 13.88 -24.29 27.39
C ARG A 336 14.96 -25.25 26.93
N LEU A 337 16.19 -24.78 26.72
CA LEU A 337 17.31 -25.62 26.25
C LEU A 337 17.65 -26.75 27.24
N GLN A 338 17.53 -26.50 28.55
CA GLN A 338 17.71 -27.53 29.58
C GLN A 338 16.66 -28.64 29.46
N TRP A 339 15.39 -28.26 29.26
CA TRP A 339 14.30 -29.21 29.07
C TRP A 339 14.49 -30.01 27.78
N GLU A 340 14.77 -29.34 26.65
CA GLU A 340 14.98 -29.96 25.34
C GLU A 340 16.10 -31.00 25.39
N SER A 341 17.24 -30.63 25.98
CA SER A 341 18.40 -31.53 26.18
C SER A 341 18.05 -32.75 27.04
N SER A 342 17.33 -32.55 28.14
CA SER A 342 16.94 -33.63 29.05
C SER A 342 15.95 -34.60 28.40
N PHE A 343 14.99 -34.06 27.64
CA PHE A 343 14.00 -34.83 26.91
C PHE A 343 14.65 -35.70 25.82
N LEU A 344 15.50 -35.12 24.97
CA LEU A 344 16.21 -35.84 23.91
C LEU A 344 17.08 -36.97 24.46
N LYS A 345 17.74 -36.74 25.60
CA LYS A 345 18.58 -37.77 26.22
C LYS A 345 17.77 -38.97 26.71
N ILE A 346 16.59 -38.76 27.30
CA ILE A 346 15.69 -39.86 27.69
C ILE A 346 15.18 -40.57 26.43
N LEU A 347 14.73 -39.81 25.43
CA LEU A 347 14.17 -40.37 24.20
C LEU A 347 15.19 -41.22 23.44
N THR A 348 16.43 -40.76 23.31
CA THR A 348 17.52 -41.50 22.67
C THR A 348 17.82 -42.80 23.43
N THR A 349 17.81 -42.76 24.77
CA THR A 349 17.98 -43.96 25.61
C THR A 349 16.89 -45.00 25.35
N MET A 350 15.64 -44.56 25.18
CA MET A 350 14.52 -45.46 24.87
C MET A 350 14.62 -46.03 23.45
N LEU A 351 15.02 -45.20 22.47
CA LEU A 351 15.28 -45.63 21.10
C LEU A 351 16.35 -46.74 21.06
N ASP A 352 17.45 -46.60 21.81
CA ASP A 352 18.50 -47.63 21.88
C ASP A 352 17.95 -49.01 22.34
N VAL A 353 17.00 -49.02 23.27
CA VAL A 353 16.33 -50.26 23.74
C VAL A 353 15.43 -50.86 22.66
N VAL A 354 14.68 -50.03 21.93
CA VAL A 354 13.83 -50.46 20.80
C VAL A 354 14.68 -51.04 19.68
N SER A 355 15.70 -50.30 19.23
CA SER A 355 16.59 -50.69 18.14
C SER A 355 17.38 -51.96 18.47
N SER A 356 17.91 -52.09 19.70
CA SER A 356 18.63 -53.31 20.10
C SER A 356 17.73 -54.54 20.16
N THR A 357 16.46 -54.40 20.52
CA THR A 357 15.47 -55.50 20.53
C THR A 357 15.13 -55.93 19.10
N TYR A 358 14.92 -54.97 18.19
CA TYR A 358 14.67 -55.22 16.78
C TYR A 358 15.80 -56.00 16.09
N PHE A 359 17.06 -55.55 16.25
CA PHE A 359 18.20 -56.20 15.60
C PHE A 359 18.51 -57.60 16.16
N GLU A 360 18.14 -57.88 17.41
CA GLU A 360 18.19 -59.26 17.94
C GLU A 360 17.12 -60.15 17.32
N GLY A 361 15.92 -59.61 17.07
CA GLY A 361 14.86 -60.31 16.32
C GLY A 361 15.31 -60.76 14.93
N ILE A 362 16.04 -59.90 14.21
CA ILE A 362 16.66 -60.23 12.91
C ILE A 362 17.66 -61.38 13.05
N SER A 363 18.52 -61.36 14.08
CA SER A 363 19.49 -62.43 14.32
C SER A 363 18.81 -63.80 14.55
N ASN A 364 17.68 -63.82 15.27
CA ASN A 364 16.90 -65.05 15.49
C ASN A 364 16.16 -65.53 14.22
N TYR A 365 15.62 -64.59 13.45
CA TYR A 365 14.99 -64.87 12.16
C TYR A 365 15.94 -65.60 11.21
N GLN A 366 17.16 -65.05 11.04
CA GLN A 366 18.20 -65.64 10.19
C GLN A 366 18.64 -67.03 10.67
N SER A 367 18.50 -67.31 11.97
CA SER A 367 18.79 -68.60 12.59
C SER A 367 17.62 -69.60 12.52
N ARG A 368 16.50 -69.23 11.87
CA ARG A 368 15.25 -70.00 11.75
C ARG A 368 14.57 -70.31 13.10
N LEU A 369 14.80 -69.47 14.10
CA LEU A 369 14.10 -69.50 15.38
C LEU A 369 12.84 -68.64 15.27
N TRP A 370 11.86 -69.13 14.50
CA TRP A 370 10.71 -68.36 14.04
C TRP A 370 9.87 -67.80 15.20
N THR A 371 9.62 -68.61 16.23
CA THR A 371 8.84 -68.21 17.40
C THR A 371 9.57 -67.13 18.21
N GLU A 372 10.85 -67.36 18.53
CA GLU A 372 11.66 -66.41 19.30
C GLU A 372 11.92 -65.10 18.55
N SER A 373 11.94 -65.15 17.22
CA SER A 373 12.05 -63.97 16.37
C SER A 373 10.75 -63.15 16.33
N ALA A 374 9.60 -63.82 16.16
CA ALA A 374 8.28 -63.18 16.19
C ALA A 374 8.01 -62.50 17.56
N ASP A 375 8.38 -63.15 18.67
CA ASP A 375 8.27 -62.59 20.02
C ASP A 375 9.11 -61.29 20.17
N LEU A 376 10.33 -61.26 19.63
CA LEU A 376 11.20 -60.08 19.68
C LEU A 376 10.74 -58.94 18.76
N PHE A 377 10.20 -59.24 17.57
CA PHE A 377 9.61 -58.21 16.71
C PHE A 377 8.33 -57.64 17.31
N SER A 378 7.50 -58.49 17.90
CA SER A 378 6.30 -58.05 18.65
C SER A 378 6.70 -57.16 19.84
N LEU A 379 7.67 -57.58 20.64
CA LEU A 379 8.19 -56.79 21.76
C LEU A 379 8.80 -55.46 21.29
N SER A 380 9.54 -55.44 20.18
CA SER A 380 10.09 -54.21 19.60
C SER A 380 8.99 -53.26 19.11
N GLY A 381 7.95 -53.80 18.47
CA GLY A 381 6.76 -53.03 18.08
C GLY A 381 6.03 -52.41 19.26
N VAL A 382 5.73 -53.20 20.30
CA VAL A 382 5.10 -52.72 21.55
C VAL A 382 5.98 -51.68 22.25
N ASN A 383 7.28 -51.92 22.33
CA ASN A 383 8.22 -50.96 22.90
C ASN A 383 8.26 -49.66 22.09
N THR A 384 8.15 -49.73 20.76
CA THR A 384 8.04 -48.55 19.90
C THR A 384 6.78 -47.76 20.19
N GLU A 385 5.63 -48.42 20.33
CA GLU A 385 4.37 -47.77 20.71
C GLU A 385 4.50 -47.06 22.06
N HIS A 386 5.13 -47.67 23.05
CA HIS A 386 5.38 -47.04 24.35
C HIS A 386 6.29 -45.80 24.27
N VAL A 387 7.31 -45.83 23.40
CA VAL A 387 8.15 -44.64 23.16
C VAL A 387 7.35 -43.55 22.43
N LEU A 388 6.50 -43.93 21.47
CA LEU A 388 5.59 -43.00 20.81
C LEU A 388 4.56 -42.41 21.79
N GLU A 389 4.04 -43.18 22.75
CA GLU A 389 3.18 -42.69 23.83
C GLU A 389 3.91 -41.68 24.73
N PHE A 390 5.16 -41.97 25.11
CA PHE A 390 6.02 -41.02 25.84
C PHE A 390 6.18 -39.70 25.07
N THR A 391 6.35 -39.76 23.75
CA THR A 391 6.48 -38.57 22.90
C THR A 391 5.15 -37.84 22.69
N ALA A 392 4.02 -38.54 22.67
CA ALA A 392 2.69 -37.94 22.59
C ALA A 392 2.37 -37.10 23.84
N LEU A 393 2.89 -37.47 25.01
CA LEU A 393 2.84 -36.64 26.21
C LEU A 393 3.64 -35.33 26.04
N ALA A 394 4.75 -35.38 25.29
CA ALA A 394 5.52 -34.19 24.91
C ALA A 394 4.87 -33.39 23.78
N ASN A 395 4.00 -33.97 22.94
CA ASN A 395 3.33 -33.24 21.86
C ASN A 395 2.46 -32.07 22.35
N ASN A 396 1.83 -32.18 23.52
CA ASN A 396 1.11 -31.04 24.12
C ASN A 396 2.04 -29.88 24.51
N TYR A 397 3.30 -30.19 24.86
CA TYR A 397 4.35 -29.22 25.14
C TYR A 397 4.93 -28.64 23.84
N LEU A 398 5.27 -29.50 22.88
CA LEU A 398 5.80 -29.14 21.55
C LEU A 398 4.81 -28.26 20.77
N ALA A 399 3.52 -28.57 20.81
CA ALA A 399 2.47 -27.77 20.17
C ALA A 399 2.36 -26.36 20.77
N SER A 400 2.71 -26.18 22.05
CA SER A 400 2.76 -24.84 22.68
C SER A 400 4.05 -24.07 22.36
N LEU A 401 5.10 -24.75 21.89
CA LEU A 401 6.38 -24.18 21.47
C LEU A 401 6.53 -24.01 19.95
N ALA A 402 5.60 -24.57 19.17
CA ALA A 402 5.61 -24.62 17.70
C ALA A 402 5.47 -23.26 17.01
N ASP A 403 5.31 -22.17 17.75
CA ASP A 403 5.47 -20.78 17.24
C ASP A 403 6.95 -20.33 17.18
N SER A 404 7.92 -21.16 17.59
CA SER A 404 9.34 -20.79 17.58
C SER A 404 10.15 -21.47 16.46
N GLU A 405 10.89 -20.65 15.73
CA GLU A 405 11.79 -20.92 14.59
C GLU A 405 12.98 -21.87 14.92
N ASN A 406 12.87 -22.80 15.86
CA ASN A 406 14.00 -23.63 16.30
C ASN A 406 14.11 -24.95 15.51
N SER A 407 14.69 -24.85 14.31
CA SER A 407 14.84 -25.97 13.37
C SER A 407 15.66 -27.17 13.91
N GLU A 408 16.55 -26.97 14.88
CA GLU A 408 17.49 -28.02 15.31
C GLU A 408 16.83 -29.09 16.19
N PHE A 409 16.07 -28.69 17.22
CA PHE A 409 15.37 -29.62 18.11
C PHE A 409 14.28 -30.43 17.36
N ALA A 410 13.51 -29.74 16.50
CA ALA A 410 12.52 -30.39 15.64
C ALA A 410 13.16 -31.38 14.65
N SER A 411 14.32 -31.03 14.07
CA SER A 411 15.06 -31.92 13.18
C SER A 411 15.60 -33.16 13.90
N GLN A 412 16.08 -33.03 15.14
CA GLN A 412 16.55 -34.17 15.93
C GLN A 412 15.40 -35.10 16.33
N LEU A 413 14.25 -34.54 16.72
CA LEU A 413 13.05 -35.32 16.98
C LEU A 413 12.55 -36.04 15.73
N GLY A 414 12.51 -35.36 14.59
CA GLY A 414 12.13 -35.95 13.30
C GLY A 414 12.96 -37.19 12.97
N SER A 415 14.28 -37.11 13.12
CA SER A 415 15.16 -38.27 12.87
C SER A 415 14.89 -39.46 13.80
N ILE A 416 14.59 -39.21 15.09
CA ILE A 416 14.27 -40.26 16.06
C ILE A 416 12.91 -40.89 15.75
N PHE A 417 11.90 -40.08 15.42
CA PHE A 417 10.58 -40.55 15.04
C PHE A 417 10.60 -41.41 13.80
N LEU A 418 11.37 -40.99 12.80
CA LEU A 418 11.55 -41.73 11.57
C LEU A 418 12.16 -43.12 11.84
N GLU A 419 13.16 -43.21 12.73
CA GLU A 419 13.76 -44.50 13.11
C GLU A 419 12.76 -45.39 13.86
N LEU A 420 12.02 -44.85 14.83
CA LEU A 420 10.98 -45.60 15.56
C LEU A 420 9.90 -46.12 14.61
N GLN A 421 9.36 -45.26 13.75
CA GLN A 421 8.33 -45.64 12.78
C GLN A 421 8.85 -46.72 11.82
N THR A 422 10.09 -46.59 11.35
CA THR A 422 10.73 -47.58 10.46
C THR A 422 10.84 -48.93 11.15
N ILE A 423 11.24 -48.96 12.43
CA ILE A 423 11.33 -50.18 13.22
C ILE A 423 9.95 -50.81 13.45
N ALA A 424 8.91 -50.02 13.74
CA ALA A 424 7.55 -50.52 13.92
C ALA A 424 7.01 -51.16 12.64
N GLU A 425 7.11 -50.47 11.50
CA GLU A 425 6.62 -51.00 10.22
C GLU A 425 7.41 -52.23 9.78
N ALA A 426 8.74 -52.21 9.91
CA ALA A 426 9.57 -53.37 9.59
C ALA A 426 9.25 -54.57 10.49
N SER A 427 8.97 -54.35 11.78
CA SER A 427 8.58 -55.41 12.72
C SER A 427 7.26 -56.06 12.32
N LYS A 428 6.25 -55.27 11.92
CA LYS A 428 4.95 -55.79 11.44
C LYS A 428 5.12 -56.67 10.21
N ILE A 429 5.85 -56.18 9.19
CA ILE A 429 6.08 -56.92 7.95
C ILE A 429 6.83 -58.23 8.22
N ARG A 430 7.84 -58.20 9.10
CA ARG A 430 8.62 -59.40 9.45
C ARG A 430 7.81 -60.45 10.21
N ILE A 431 6.84 -60.06 11.02
CA ILE A 431 5.89 -61.01 11.64
C ILE A 431 5.06 -61.72 10.57
N VAL A 432 4.51 -60.98 9.61
CA VAL A 432 3.74 -61.56 8.49
C VAL A 432 4.61 -62.46 7.62
N LEU A 433 5.87 -62.08 7.38
CA LEU A 433 6.81 -62.93 6.64
C LEU A 433 7.09 -64.27 7.33
N ILE A 434 7.17 -64.29 8.67
CA ILE A 434 7.30 -65.53 9.45
C ILE A 434 6.06 -66.42 9.26
N GLU A 435 4.86 -65.84 9.22
CA GLU A 435 3.61 -66.59 8.98
C GLU A 435 3.56 -67.19 7.56
N ILE A 436 3.90 -66.42 6.53
CA ILE A 436 3.91 -66.88 5.13
C ILE A 436 4.94 -67.99 4.95
N THR A 437 6.16 -67.79 5.45
CA THR A 437 7.27 -68.76 5.28
C THR A 437 7.05 -70.05 6.07
N SER A 438 6.30 -70.02 7.18
CA SER A 438 5.95 -71.22 7.95
C SER A 438 4.72 -71.98 7.43
N GLY A 439 3.86 -71.34 6.61
CA GLY A 439 2.62 -71.89 6.07
C GLY A 439 2.73 -72.59 4.69
N LEU A 440 3.83 -72.41 3.96
CA LEU A 440 4.02 -72.99 2.63
C LEU A 440 4.26 -74.53 2.72
N PRO A 441 3.52 -75.36 1.95
CA PRO A 441 3.75 -76.80 1.92
C PRO A 441 5.12 -77.13 1.29
N SER A 442 5.83 -78.12 1.82
CA SER A 442 7.10 -78.55 1.24
C SER A 442 6.87 -79.20 -0.13
N PHE A 443 7.28 -78.53 -1.21
CA PHE A 443 7.18 -79.04 -2.58
C PHE A 443 8.11 -80.25 -2.78
N GLY A 444 7.55 -81.46 -2.72
CA GLY A 444 8.23 -82.70 -3.11
C GLY A 444 7.98 -82.98 -4.58
N SER A 445 9.02 -83.31 -5.34
CA SER A 445 9.03 -83.45 -6.80
C SER A 445 8.30 -84.69 -7.37
N GLU A 446 7.20 -85.15 -6.76
CA GLU A 446 6.43 -86.28 -7.29
C GLU A 446 5.35 -85.80 -8.27
N SER A 447 5.43 -86.29 -9.50
CA SER A 447 4.58 -85.95 -10.65
C SER A 447 3.09 -86.07 -10.33
N LEU A 448 2.32 -85.05 -10.69
CA LEU A 448 0.86 -84.94 -10.58
C LEU A 448 0.19 -85.28 -11.93
N PRO A 449 -0.29 -86.52 -12.20
CA PRO A 449 -0.79 -86.88 -13.53
C PRO A 449 -2.32 -86.97 -13.63
N ASP A 450 -3.10 -86.69 -12.57
CA ASP A 450 -4.57 -86.71 -12.62
C ASP A 450 -5.16 -85.67 -11.64
N VAL A 451 -4.79 -84.40 -11.81
CA VAL A 451 -5.29 -83.31 -10.97
C VAL A 451 -6.46 -82.64 -11.68
N ASP A 452 -7.59 -82.60 -10.98
CA ASP A 452 -8.76 -81.78 -11.33
C ASP A 452 -8.32 -80.32 -11.56
N ILE A 453 -8.91 -79.64 -12.55
CA ILE A 453 -8.66 -78.21 -12.81
C ILE A 453 -8.82 -77.42 -11.52
N GLU A 454 -9.75 -77.83 -10.64
CA GLU A 454 -9.99 -77.23 -9.33
C GLU A 454 -8.80 -77.37 -8.35
N SER A 455 -8.01 -78.45 -8.41
CA SER A 455 -6.86 -78.67 -7.52
C SER A 455 -5.56 -78.06 -8.04
N VAL A 456 -5.37 -77.97 -9.36
CA VAL A 456 -4.33 -77.11 -9.97
C VAL A 456 -4.65 -75.66 -9.69
N GLN A 457 -5.94 -75.31 -9.73
CA GLN A 457 -6.44 -74.00 -9.35
C GLN A 457 -6.16 -73.71 -7.86
N ILE A 458 -6.52 -74.57 -6.91
CA ILE A 458 -6.24 -74.35 -5.47
C ILE A 458 -4.75 -74.22 -5.17
N LEU A 459 -3.88 -75.05 -5.76
CA LEU A 459 -2.43 -74.94 -5.56
C LEU A 459 -1.85 -73.69 -6.22
N SER A 460 -2.33 -73.34 -7.42
CA SER A 460 -1.99 -72.08 -8.06
C SER A 460 -2.49 -70.90 -7.24
N GLU A 461 -3.68 -70.99 -6.62
CA GLU A 461 -4.27 -69.97 -5.76
C GLU A 461 -3.47 -69.80 -4.47
N MET A 462 -2.99 -70.88 -3.83
CA MET A 462 -2.15 -70.76 -2.63
C MET A 462 -0.77 -70.14 -2.91
N VAL A 463 -0.13 -70.52 -4.02
CA VAL A 463 1.15 -69.93 -4.46
C VAL A 463 0.93 -68.50 -4.93
N TRP A 464 -0.18 -68.23 -5.63
CA TRP A 464 -0.59 -66.90 -6.10
C TRP A 464 -0.94 -65.98 -4.94
N ASP A 465 -1.69 -66.44 -3.93
CA ASP A 465 -2.05 -65.69 -2.73
C ASP A 465 -0.82 -65.36 -1.91
N SER A 466 0.11 -66.31 -1.76
CA SER A 466 1.38 -66.07 -1.05
C SER A 466 2.27 -65.11 -1.83
N THR A 467 2.32 -65.22 -3.17
CA THR A 467 3.04 -64.29 -4.05
C THR A 467 2.43 -62.89 -3.97
N ASN A 468 1.11 -62.75 -4.07
CA ASN A 468 0.41 -61.47 -3.95
C ASN A 468 0.57 -60.84 -2.58
N GLN A 469 0.55 -61.63 -1.50
CA GLN A 469 0.81 -61.11 -0.16
C GLN A 469 2.22 -60.55 -0.06
N ILE A 470 3.24 -61.23 -0.60
CA ILE A 470 4.61 -60.74 -0.62
C ILE A 470 4.77 -59.51 -1.56
N GLU A 471 4.12 -59.51 -2.73
CA GLU A 471 4.10 -58.36 -3.65
C GLU A 471 3.42 -57.14 -3.03
N ASN A 472 2.33 -57.33 -2.29
CA ASN A 472 1.65 -56.27 -1.55
C ASN A 472 2.54 -55.75 -0.41
N LEU A 473 3.17 -56.64 0.38
CA LEU A 473 4.13 -56.22 1.41
C LEU A 473 5.32 -55.47 0.82
N LEU A 474 5.81 -55.88 -0.35
CA LEU A 474 6.89 -55.22 -1.07
C LEU A 474 6.44 -53.87 -1.66
N PHE A 475 5.22 -53.78 -2.19
CA PHE A 475 4.64 -52.53 -2.65
C PHE A 475 4.46 -51.55 -1.50
N ASP A 476 3.86 -51.98 -0.40
CA ASP A 476 3.66 -51.18 0.81
C ASP A 476 5.01 -50.72 1.40
N TRP A 477 6.00 -51.62 1.43
CA TRP A 477 7.37 -51.28 1.87
C TRP A 477 8.09 -50.33 0.92
N ASN A 478 7.92 -50.47 -0.40
CA ASN A 478 8.49 -49.56 -1.39
C ASN A 478 7.82 -48.18 -1.31
N GLN A 479 6.50 -48.12 -1.14
CA GLN A 479 5.78 -46.86 -0.90
C GLN A 479 6.29 -46.18 0.36
N TYR A 480 6.47 -46.93 1.45
CA TYR A 480 7.05 -46.43 2.69
C TYR A 480 8.51 -45.96 2.49
N SER A 481 9.35 -46.73 1.82
CA SER A 481 10.73 -46.38 1.48
C SER A 481 10.82 -45.12 0.61
N ASP A 482 9.96 -44.99 -0.40
CA ASP A 482 9.90 -43.83 -1.28
C ASP A 482 9.41 -42.58 -0.52
N GLN A 483 8.48 -42.75 0.42
CA GLN A 483 8.06 -41.68 1.34
C GLN A 483 9.22 -41.20 2.21
N ILE A 484 10.04 -42.12 2.73
CA ILE A 484 11.27 -41.78 3.48
C ILE A 484 12.27 -41.04 2.59
N ALA A 485 12.51 -41.53 1.37
CA ALA A 485 13.44 -40.90 0.42
C ALA A 485 12.97 -39.51 -0.03
N GLY A 486 11.65 -39.29 -0.08
CA GLY A 486 11.01 -38.03 -0.48
C GLY A 486 10.74 -37.04 0.65
N SER A 487 10.80 -37.43 1.92
CA SER A 487 10.46 -36.56 3.06
C SER A 487 11.46 -35.42 3.30
N GLY A 488 12.66 -35.51 2.72
CA GLY A 488 13.74 -34.53 2.93
C GLY A 488 14.28 -34.51 4.38
N GLU A 489 13.82 -35.42 5.23
CA GLU A 489 14.32 -35.58 6.59
C GLU A 489 15.75 -36.14 6.59
N ILE A 490 16.52 -35.84 7.64
CA ILE A 490 17.88 -36.38 7.78
C ILE A 490 17.76 -37.87 8.13
N VAL A 491 17.73 -38.71 7.09
CA VAL A 491 17.68 -40.17 7.23
C VAL A 491 19.00 -40.66 7.82
N ASN A 492 18.95 -41.24 9.02
CA ASN A 492 20.15 -41.79 9.65
C ASN A 492 20.53 -43.16 9.06
N ALA A 493 21.75 -43.62 9.34
CA ALA A 493 22.27 -44.87 8.78
C ALA A 493 21.49 -46.12 9.23
N SER A 494 20.84 -46.06 10.40
CA SER A 494 20.02 -47.16 10.92
C SER A 494 18.77 -47.37 10.06
N VAL A 495 18.05 -46.31 9.71
CA VAL A 495 16.85 -46.36 8.85
C VAL A 495 17.18 -46.97 7.49
N TRP A 496 18.23 -46.51 6.81
CA TRP A 496 18.63 -47.06 5.52
C TRP A 496 19.01 -48.54 5.56
N ARG A 497 19.64 -48.98 6.65
CA ARG A 497 19.95 -50.40 6.83
C ARG A 497 18.66 -51.23 6.95
N ILE A 498 17.69 -50.78 7.74
CA ILE A 498 16.41 -51.47 7.93
C ILE A 498 15.63 -51.56 6.61
N VAL A 499 15.54 -50.45 5.87
CA VAL A 499 14.87 -50.34 4.58
C VAL A 499 15.44 -51.34 3.57
N ASN A 500 16.75 -51.31 3.36
CA ASN A 500 17.40 -52.15 2.36
C ASN A 500 17.38 -53.64 2.74
N ASP A 501 17.64 -53.98 4.01
CA ASP A 501 17.71 -55.38 4.44
C ASP A 501 16.35 -56.08 4.28
N LEU A 502 15.24 -55.42 4.62
CA LEU A 502 13.90 -56.00 4.44
C LEU A 502 13.48 -56.10 2.97
N GLN A 503 13.85 -55.11 2.14
CA GLN A 503 13.53 -55.12 0.70
C GLN A 503 14.23 -56.28 -0.03
N VAL A 504 15.52 -56.52 0.25
CA VAL A 504 16.28 -57.64 -0.32
C VAL A 504 15.64 -58.98 0.04
N GLU A 505 15.22 -59.12 1.30
CA GLU A 505 14.63 -60.35 1.81
C GLU A 505 13.27 -60.68 1.15
N LEU A 506 12.41 -59.67 0.96
CA LEU A 506 11.14 -59.81 0.23
C LEU A 506 11.36 -60.24 -1.23
N LEU A 507 12.35 -59.66 -1.91
CA LEU A 507 12.69 -59.98 -3.29
C LEU A 507 13.23 -61.40 -3.47
N GLU A 508 14.07 -61.89 -2.55
CA GLU A 508 14.60 -63.25 -2.60
C GLU A 508 13.50 -64.31 -2.42
N LEU A 509 12.54 -64.06 -1.52
CA LEU A 509 11.40 -64.95 -1.29
C LEU A 509 10.44 -64.99 -2.49
N LEU A 510 10.15 -63.82 -3.07
CA LEU A 510 9.32 -63.68 -4.27
C LEU A 510 9.89 -64.47 -5.46
N LYS A 511 11.22 -64.43 -5.64
CA LYS A 511 11.92 -65.17 -6.70
C LYS A 511 11.84 -66.69 -6.56
N SER A 512 11.72 -67.22 -5.33
CA SER A 512 11.55 -68.65 -5.10
C SER A 512 10.16 -69.15 -5.51
N LEU A 513 9.12 -68.36 -5.25
CA LEU A 513 7.73 -68.71 -5.54
C LEU A 513 7.37 -68.57 -7.03
N SER A 514 8.02 -67.66 -7.76
CA SER A 514 7.78 -67.44 -9.18
C SER A 514 8.23 -68.62 -10.07
N SER A 515 9.22 -69.42 -9.65
CA SER A 515 9.67 -70.61 -10.41
C SER A 515 8.67 -71.76 -10.41
N GLU A 516 7.80 -71.86 -9.40
CA GLU A 516 6.80 -72.93 -9.27
C GLU A 516 5.50 -72.59 -10.03
N LYS A 517 5.27 -71.29 -10.26
CA LYS A 517 4.13 -70.69 -10.98
C LYS A 517 4.10 -71.06 -12.47
N SER A 518 5.26 -71.11 -13.13
CA SER A 518 5.43 -71.25 -14.58
C SER A 518 4.85 -72.52 -15.21
N SER A 519 4.86 -73.65 -14.50
CA SER A 519 4.40 -74.96 -15.01
C SER A 519 2.87 -75.05 -15.23
N ALA A 520 2.08 -74.18 -14.60
CA ALA A 520 0.61 -74.24 -14.62
C ALA A 520 -0.06 -73.35 -15.71
N PHE A 521 0.65 -72.37 -16.29
CA PHE A 521 0.05 -71.27 -17.06
C PHE A 521 -0.25 -71.56 -18.55
N LEU A 522 0.40 -72.53 -19.17
CA LEU A 522 0.33 -72.80 -20.62
C LEU A 522 -1.05 -73.22 -21.18
N GLN A 523 -2.00 -73.61 -20.33
CA GLN A 523 -3.27 -74.21 -20.77
C GLN A 523 -4.44 -73.20 -20.94
N TYR A 524 -4.21 -71.87 -20.83
CA TYR A 524 -5.28 -70.85 -20.63
C TYR A 524 -5.55 -69.81 -21.76
N PHE A 525 -4.62 -69.45 -22.66
CA PHE A 525 -4.66 -68.15 -23.39
C PHE A 525 -5.35 -68.06 -24.78
N ASP A 526 -5.34 -69.11 -25.60
CA ASP A 526 -5.75 -69.07 -27.04
C ASP A 526 -7.21 -68.55 -27.32
N PRO A 527 -8.25 -68.87 -26.53
CA PRO A 527 -9.63 -68.48 -26.86
C PRO A 527 -9.98 -67.00 -26.68
N ARG A 528 -9.26 -66.25 -25.84
CA ARG A 528 -9.62 -64.87 -25.45
C ARG A 528 -9.22 -63.82 -26.51
N TYR A 529 -8.09 -63.98 -27.19
CA TYR A 529 -7.58 -63.01 -28.18
C TYR A 529 -8.56 -62.76 -29.36
N ARG A 530 -9.23 -63.82 -29.84
CA ARG A 530 -10.12 -63.74 -31.02
C ARG A 530 -11.33 -62.82 -30.84
N ILE A 531 -11.74 -62.53 -29.61
CA ILE A 531 -12.88 -61.66 -29.30
C ILE A 531 -12.51 -60.17 -29.44
N LEU A 532 -11.27 -59.80 -29.15
CA LEU A 532 -10.81 -58.40 -29.12
C LEU A 532 -10.58 -57.82 -30.52
N ASP A 533 -10.02 -58.58 -31.45
CA ASP A 533 -9.78 -58.13 -32.85
C ASP A 533 -11.08 -57.73 -33.58
N SER A 534 -12.21 -58.38 -33.29
CA SER A 534 -13.50 -58.06 -33.91
C SER A 534 -14.04 -56.71 -33.43
N LYS A 535 -13.97 -56.41 -32.14
CA LYS A 535 -14.49 -55.17 -31.56
C LYS A 535 -13.72 -53.92 -32.04
N PHE A 536 -12.41 -54.05 -32.28
CA PHE A 536 -11.59 -52.92 -32.75
C PHE A 536 -12.01 -52.41 -34.13
N LYS A 537 -12.39 -53.32 -35.04
CA LYS A 537 -12.83 -52.97 -36.40
C LYS A 537 -14.13 -52.16 -36.41
N ASP A 538 -15.06 -52.47 -35.51
CA ASP A 538 -16.32 -51.74 -35.38
C ASP A 538 -16.09 -50.30 -34.86
N LEU A 539 -15.13 -50.11 -33.95
CA LEU A 539 -14.81 -48.82 -33.34
C LEU A 539 -14.20 -47.82 -34.35
N ILE A 540 -13.37 -48.30 -35.29
CA ILE A 540 -12.81 -47.46 -36.37
C ILE A 540 -13.92 -46.89 -37.26
N GLN A 541 -14.90 -47.72 -37.63
CA GLN A 541 -16.00 -47.30 -38.50
C GLN A 541 -16.89 -46.23 -37.84
N GLU A 542 -17.10 -46.32 -36.53
CA GLU A 542 -17.84 -45.31 -35.77
C GLU A 542 -17.09 -43.97 -35.69
N SER A 543 -15.75 -44.01 -35.54
CA SER A 543 -14.90 -42.82 -35.48
C SER A 543 -15.06 -41.93 -36.71
N ASP A 544 -14.95 -42.50 -37.91
CA ASP A 544 -15.01 -41.75 -39.17
C ASP A 544 -16.31 -40.93 -39.28
N THR A 545 -17.42 -41.49 -38.80
CA THR A 545 -18.74 -40.83 -38.86
C THR A 545 -18.83 -39.68 -37.84
N LYS A 546 -18.30 -39.88 -36.64
CA LYS A 546 -18.38 -38.89 -35.56
C LYS A 546 -17.40 -37.73 -35.76
N THR A 547 -16.23 -37.95 -36.37
CA THR A 547 -15.25 -36.89 -36.65
C THR A 547 -15.81 -35.83 -37.59
N VAL A 548 -16.54 -36.22 -38.64
CA VAL A 548 -17.21 -35.27 -39.56
C VAL A 548 -18.21 -34.40 -38.80
N SER A 549 -19.00 -35.01 -37.92
CA SER A 549 -20.01 -34.29 -37.14
C SER A 549 -19.38 -33.31 -36.14
N ALA A 550 -18.26 -33.69 -35.52
CA ALA A 550 -17.53 -32.83 -34.59
C ALA A 550 -16.89 -31.62 -35.31
N ASN A 551 -16.29 -31.84 -36.48
CA ASN A 551 -15.70 -30.75 -37.27
C ASN A 551 -16.76 -29.75 -37.77
N ASN A 552 -17.95 -30.21 -38.18
CA ASN A 552 -19.03 -29.31 -38.58
C ASN A 552 -19.46 -28.37 -37.43
N LEU A 553 -19.53 -28.86 -36.20
CA LEU A 553 -19.84 -28.01 -35.04
C LEU A 553 -18.72 -27.02 -34.72
N LEU A 554 -17.45 -27.40 -34.93
CA LEU A 554 -16.30 -26.50 -34.77
C LEU A 554 -16.24 -25.43 -35.85
N ASP A 555 -16.64 -25.74 -37.08
CA ASP A 555 -16.73 -24.76 -38.19
C ASP A 555 -17.94 -23.82 -38.03
N GLU A 556 -18.94 -24.19 -37.24
CA GLU A 556 -20.07 -23.34 -36.83
C GLU A 556 -19.79 -22.55 -35.53
N ASP A 557 -18.53 -22.52 -35.06
CA ASP A 557 -18.09 -21.87 -33.83
C ASP A 557 -18.86 -22.35 -32.57
N LYS A 558 -19.17 -23.65 -32.49
CA LYS A 558 -19.82 -24.30 -31.34
C LYS A 558 -18.94 -25.39 -30.70
N PRO A 559 -17.75 -25.05 -30.18
CA PRO A 559 -16.86 -26.03 -29.57
C PRO A 559 -17.45 -26.67 -28.31
N LYS A 560 -18.23 -25.94 -27.48
CA LYS A 560 -18.95 -26.51 -26.34
C LYS A 560 -19.86 -27.68 -26.76
N ALA A 561 -20.70 -27.49 -27.77
CA ALA A 561 -21.57 -28.54 -28.29
C ALA A 561 -20.78 -29.73 -28.89
N ALA A 562 -19.67 -29.46 -29.58
CA ALA A 562 -18.79 -30.51 -30.11
C ALA A 562 -18.19 -31.38 -28.99
N ILE A 563 -17.75 -30.74 -27.90
CA ILE A 563 -17.18 -31.42 -26.72
C ILE A 563 -18.24 -32.28 -26.03
N GLU A 564 -19.39 -31.70 -25.68
CA GLU A 564 -20.39 -32.34 -24.84
C GLU A 564 -21.12 -33.50 -25.54
N PHE A 565 -21.47 -33.33 -26.82
CA PHE A 565 -22.36 -34.29 -27.49
C PHE A 565 -21.64 -35.33 -28.36
N LEU A 566 -20.39 -35.08 -28.76
CA LEU A 566 -19.68 -35.94 -29.71
C LEU A 566 -18.32 -36.42 -29.20
N ILE A 567 -17.44 -35.49 -28.80
CA ILE A 567 -16.04 -35.79 -28.47
C ILE A 567 -15.92 -36.55 -27.14
N ALA A 568 -16.47 -36.01 -26.06
CA ALA A 568 -16.34 -36.64 -24.73
C ALA A 568 -17.02 -38.03 -24.67
N PRO A 569 -18.25 -38.23 -25.19
CA PRO A 569 -18.87 -39.56 -25.21
C PRO A 569 -18.08 -40.59 -26.03
N PHE A 570 -17.43 -40.18 -27.12
CA PHE A 570 -16.67 -41.10 -27.96
C PHE A 570 -15.30 -41.46 -27.36
N LEU A 571 -14.61 -40.51 -26.72
CA LEU A 571 -13.38 -40.79 -25.97
C LEU A 571 -13.63 -41.79 -24.83
N VAL A 572 -14.80 -41.75 -24.18
CA VAL A 572 -15.18 -42.77 -23.17
C VAL A 572 -15.33 -44.16 -23.79
N SER A 573 -15.88 -44.28 -25.01
CA SER A 573 -15.97 -45.57 -25.72
C SER A 573 -14.60 -46.11 -26.13
N ILE A 574 -13.66 -45.22 -26.52
CA ILE A 574 -12.26 -45.59 -26.82
C ILE A 574 -11.56 -46.08 -25.55
N GLU A 575 -11.71 -45.38 -24.42
CA GLU A 575 -11.06 -45.74 -23.15
C GLU A 575 -11.57 -47.08 -22.60
N ALA A 576 -12.89 -47.31 -22.64
CA ALA A 576 -13.47 -48.58 -22.21
C ALA A 576 -12.95 -49.75 -23.05
N PHE A 577 -12.75 -49.56 -24.36
CA PHE A 577 -12.20 -50.59 -25.22
C PHE A 577 -10.68 -50.75 -25.05
N SER A 578 -9.93 -49.67 -24.79
CA SER A 578 -8.51 -49.76 -24.38
C SER A 578 -8.37 -50.63 -23.14
N GLY A 579 -9.21 -50.43 -22.12
CA GLY A 579 -9.22 -51.24 -20.91
C GLY A 579 -9.46 -52.73 -21.15
N ASP A 580 -10.35 -53.09 -22.09
CA ASP A 580 -10.56 -54.50 -22.49
C ASP A 580 -9.30 -55.11 -23.15
N ILE A 581 -8.50 -54.31 -23.86
CA ILE A 581 -7.24 -54.77 -24.48
C ILE A 581 -6.09 -54.77 -23.48
N ASP A 582 -5.99 -53.75 -22.64
CA ASP A 582 -4.99 -53.64 -21.57
C ASP A 582 -5.14 -54.75 -20.54
N ASP A 583 -6.37 -55.15 -20.17
CA ASP A 583 -6.61 -56.32 -19.29
C ASP A 583 -6.08 -57.61 -19.93
N PHE A 584 -6.35 -57.81 -21.22
CA PHE A 584 -5.85 -58.96 -21.96
C PHE A 584 -4.33 -58.93 -22.15
N PHE A 585 -3.78 -57.77 -22.49
CA PHE A 585 -2.35 -57.53 -22.64
C PHE A 585 -1.62 -57.74 -21.32
N LEU A 586 -2.06 -57.10 -20.24
CA LEU A 586 -1.53 -57.27 -18.90
C LEU A 586 -1.59 -58.74 -18.46
N THR A 587 -2.65 -59.47 -18.81
CA THR A 587 -2.73 -60.91 -18.52
C THR A 587 -1.68 -61.71 -19.33
N VAL A 588 -1.43 -61.36 -20.60
CA VAL A 588 -0.40 -61.99 -21.45
C VAL A 588 1.02 -61.61 -21.01
N THR A 589 1.30 -60.33 -20.77
CA THR A 589 2.59 -59.77 -20.35
C THR A 589 2.97 -60.19 -18.93
N LYS A 590 2.04 -60.11 -17.95
CA LYS A 590 2.29 -60.68 -16.61
C LYS A 590 2.53 -62.17 -16.65
N THR A 591 2.03 -62.86 -17.67
CA THR A 591 2.35 -64.28 -17.85
C THR A 591 3.73 -64.44 -18.47
N LEU A 592 4.12 -63.64 -19.46
CA LEU A 592 5.47 -63.61 -20.07
C LEU A 592 6.60 -63.21 -19.10
N GLU A 593 6.33 -62.30 -18.16
CA GLU A 593 7.32 -61.83 -17.16
C GLU A 593 7.61 -62.88 -16.08
N ILE A 594 6.74 -63.87 -15.91
CA ILE A 594 7.04 -65.03 -15.07
C ILE A 594 8.04 -65.87 -15.86
N THR A 595 9.24 -66.11 -15.30
CA THR A 595 10.28 -66.92 -15.97
C THR A 595 9.73 -68.28 -16.40
N LEU A 596 9.37 -68.39 -17.67
CA LEU A 596 8.81 -69.58 -18.29
C LEU A 596 9.90 -70.21 -19.18
N ASP A 597 9.72 -71.48 -19.53
CA ASP A 597 10.62 -72.18 -20.45
C ASP A 597 10.64 -71.47 -21.82
N ASP A 598 11.77 -71.47 -22.52
CA ASP A 598 12.00 -70.71 -23.77
C ASP A 598 10.93 -71.00 -24.85
N GLU A 599 10.33 -72.20 -24.81
CA GLU A 599 9.29 -72.69 -25.71
C GLU A 599 7.91 -72.04 -25.44
N VAL A 600 7.62 -71.68 -24.19
CA VAL A 600 6.39 -70.99 -23.76
C VAL A 600 6.46 -69.50 -24.03
N GLU A 601 7.65 -68.93 -23.86
CA GLU A 601 7.94 -67.53 -24.12
C GLU A 601 7.74 -67.22 -25.62
N GLN A 602 8.12 -68.15 -26.50
CA GLN A 602 7.93 -68.02 -27.95
C GLN A 602 6.44 -68.02 -28.35
N ASP A 603 5.61 -68.87 -27.75
CA ASP A 603 4.18 -68.97 -28.08
C ASP A 603 3.35 -67.81 -27.47
N LEU A 604 3.73 -67.31 -26.29
CA LEU A 604 3.12 -66.12 -25.69
C LEU A 604 3.57 -64.82 -26.38
N ALA A 605 4.81 -64.75 -26.90
CA ALA A 605 5.31 -63.60 -27.67
C ALA A 605 4.49 -63.34 -28.94
N GLU A 606 3.93 -64.38 -29.58
CA GLU A 606 3.02 -64.20 -30.73
C GLU A 606 1.72 -63.50 -30.32
N TYR A 607 1.22 -63.73 -29.10
CA TYR A 607 0.04 -63.04 -28.56
C TYR A 607 0.34 -61.64 -28.06
N ASP A 608 1.56 -61.39 -27.56
CA ASP A 608 2.06 -60.07 -27.18
C ASP A 608 2.14 -59.14 -28.41
N ASP A 609 2.82 -59.56 -29.48
CA ASP A 609 2.94 -58.80 -30.74
C ASP A 609 1.57 -58.42 -31.34
N LYS A 610 0.65 -59.37 -31.32
CA LYS A 610 -0.70 -59.24 -31.84
C LYS A 610 -1.59 -58.30 -31.02
N THR A 611 -1.37 -58.25 -29.71
CA THR A 611 -2.12 -57.37 -28.80
C THR A 611 -1.52 -55.96 -28.81
N ASN A 612 -0.19 -55.85 -28.87
CA ASN A 612 0.53 -54.60 -29.11
C ASN A 612 0.05 -53.88 -30.38
N ALA A 613 -0.21 -54.60 -31.47
CA ALA A 613 -0.76 -54.01 -32.69
C ALA A 613 -2.15 -53.38 -32.49
N LEU A 614 -3.01 -53.96 -31.66
CA LEU A 614 -4.32 -53.39 -31.33
C LEU A 614 -4.20 -52.17 -30.40
N LEU A 615 -3.30 -52.22 -29.41
CA LEU A 615 -3.01 -51.08 -28.52
C LEU A 615 -2.47 -49.87 -29.29
N VAL A 616 -1.55 -50.08 -30.23
CA VAL A 616 -1.04 -49.01 -31.11
C VAL A 616 -2.16 -48.40 -31.95
N GLY A 617 -3.07 -49.23 -32.47
CA GLY A 617 -4.22 -48.77 -33.24
C GLY A 617 -5.22 -47.93 -32.42
N ILE A 618 -5.52 -48.35 -31.19
CA ILE A 618 -6.37 -47.58 -30.25
C ILE A 618 -5.68 -46.27 -29.85
N ALA A 619 -4.38 -46.31 -29.56
CA ALA A 619 -3.62 -45.12 -29.17
C ALA A 619 -3.64 -44.04 -30.27
N GLN A 620 -3.43 -44.44 -31.53
CA GLN A 620 -3.52 -43.51 -32.67
C GLN A 620 -4.93 -42.91 -32.81
N LEU A 621 -5.98 -43.70 -32.61
CA LEU A 621 -7.36 -43.24 -32.65
C LEU A 621 -7.66 -42.25 -31.50
N LYS A 622 -7.19 -42.56 -30.29
CA LYS A 622 -7.29 -41.70 -29.11
C LYS A 622 -6.57 -40.36 -29.34
N ASP A 623 -5.34 -40.38 -29.86
CA ASP A 623 -4.56 -39.17 -30.14
C ASP A 623 -5.24 -38.24 -31.15
N GLN A 624 -5.87 -38.80 -32.20
CA GLN A 624 -6.64 -38.02 -33.16
C GLN A 624 -7.82 -37.29 -32.48
N TRP A 625 -8.57 -37.97 -31.63
CA TRP A 625 -9.70 -37.38 -30.92
C TRP A 625 -9.28 -36.43 -29.80
N LEU A 626 -8.16 -36.69 -29.12
CA LEU A 626 -7.55 -35.77 -28.16
C LEU A 626 -7.07 -34.48 -28.85
N ALA A 627 -6.55 -34.56 -30.09
CA ALA A 627 -6.18 -33.37 -30.85
C ALA A 627 -7.40 -32.51 -31.22
N ILE A 628 -8.52 -33.15 -31.62
CA ILE A 628 -9.80 -32.46 -31.88
C ILE A 628 -10.33 -31.85 -30.58
N GLN A 629 -10.29 -32.59 -29.47
CA GLN A 629 -10.69 -32.11 -28.14
C GLN A 629 -9.85 -30.92 -27.69
N ALA A 630 -8.52 -30.97 -27.86
CA ALA A 630 -7.62 -29.90 -27.49
C ALA A 630 -7.90 -28.61 -28.26
N SER A 631 -8.20 -28.72 -29.56
CA SER A 631 -8.60 -27.58 -30.39
C SER A 631 -9.93 -26.98 -29.92
N ALA A 632 -10.93 -27.83 -29.63
CA ALA A 632 -12.23 -27.38 -29.13
C ALA A 632 -12.12 -26.71 -27.74
N ILE A 633 -11.40 -27.32 -26.80
CA ILE A 633 -11.15 -26.79 -25.46
C ILE A 633 -10.38 -25.47 -25.52
N ALA A 634 -9.40 -25.34 -26.42
CA ALA A 634 -8.65 -24.10 -26.58
C ALA A 634 -9.55 -22.93 -26.99
N ARG A 635 -10.46 -23.15 -27.95
CA ARG A 635 -11.46 -22.15 -28.37
C ARG A 635 -12.46 -21.84 -27.25
N GLN A 636 -13.03 -22.85 -26.61
CA GLN A 636 -13.95 -22.68 -25.48
C GLN A 636 -13.29 -21.89 -24.32
N ASN A 637 -12.04 -22.21 -23.96
CA ASN A 637 -11.29 -21.49 -22.92
C ASN A 637 -10.93 -20.06 -23.33
N ALA A 638 -10.75 -19.78 -24.62
CA ALA A 638 -10.59 -18.40 -25.10
C ALA A 638 -11.89 -17.62 -24.92
N ALA A 639 -13.03 -18.21 -25.31
CA ALA A 639 -14.36 -17.62 -25.13
C ALA A 639 -14.69 -17.35 -23.64
N LEU A 640 -14.49 -18.33 -22.74
CA LEU A 640 -14.73 -18.16 -21.29
C LEU A 640 -13.84 -17.08 -20.66
N ARG A 641 -12.59 -16.96 -21.11
CA ARG A 641 -11.69 -15.88 -20.65
C ARG A 641 -12.18 -14.52 -21.13
N ALA A 642 -12.54 -14.41 -22.41
CA ALA A 642 -13.09 -13.18 -22.97
C ALA A 642 -14.41 -12.79 -22.29
N GLU A 643 -15.29 -13.75 -21.98
CA GLU A 643 -16.53 -13.56 -21.22
C GLU A 643 -16.27 -12.98 -19.83
N THR A 644 -15.34 -13.58 -19.09
CA THR A 644 -14.96 -13.11 -17.75
C THR A 644 -14.49 -11.66 -17.78
N ILE A 645 -13.64 -11.31 -18.75
CA ILE A 645 -13.11 -9.95 -18.91
C ILE A 645 -14.22 -8.98 -19.38
N ALA A 646 -15.11 -9.43 -20.27
CA ALA A 646 -16.23 -8.63 -20.76
C ALA A 646 -17.21 -8.29 -19.64
N LEU A 647 -17.57 -9.25 -18.78
CA LEU A 647 -18.45 -9.02 -17.62
C LEU A 647 -17.80 -8.05 -16.62
N ALA A 648 -16.50 -8.19 -16.35
CA ALA A 648 -15.77 -7.24 -15.50
C ALA A 648 -15.75 -5.83 -16.11
N THR A 649 -15.53 -5.74 -17.43
CA THR A 649 -15.56 -4.47 -18.18
C THR A 649 -16.94 -3.81 -18.15
N LEU A 650 -18.02 -4.58 -18.25
CA LEU A 650 -19.38 -4.06 -18.12
C LEU A 650 -19.70 -3.58 -16.70
N SER A 651 -19.19 -4.27 -15.67
CA SER A 651 -19.30 -3.80 -14.28
C SER A 651 -18.56 -2.47 -14.07
N GLU A 652 -17.37 -2.32 -14.67
CA GLU A 652 -16.64 -1.05 -14.67
C GLU A 652 -17.44 0.06 -15.38
N ALA A 653 -18.06 -0.24 -16.52
CA ALA A 653 -18.93 0.69 -17.24
C ALA A 653 -20.10 1.16 -16.36
N GLU A 654 -20.76 0.26 -15.64
CA GLU A 654 -21.84 0.64 -14.70
C GLU A 654 -21.35 1.53 -13.56
N GLY A 655 -20.16 1.28 -13.02
CA GLY A 655 -19.54 2.16 -12.03
C GLY A 655 -19.29 3.57 -12.57
N LEU A 656 -18.82 3.69 -13.82
CA LEU A 656 -18.62 4.97 -14.49
C LEU A 656 -19.94 5.69 -14.76
N LEU A 657 -20.99 4.96 -15.12
CA LEU A 657 -22.34 5.51 -15.31
C LEU A 657 -22.88 6.09 -14.00
N GLU A 658 -22.76 5.36 -12.89
CA GLU A 658 -23.22 5.83 -11.58
C GLU A 658 -22.45 7.07 -11.13
N ALA A 659 -21.12 7.07 -11.30
CA ALA A 659 -20.29 8.24 -11.01
C ALA A 659 -20.66 9.47 -11.86
N ALA A 660 -21.06 9.24 -13.13
CA ALA A 660 -21.53 10.33 -13.99
C ALA A 660 -22.85 10.92 -13.49
N ARG A 661 -23.81 10.07 -13.10
CA ARG A 661 -25.11 10.49 -12.57
C ARG A 661 -24.98 11.18 -11.21
N GLU A 662 -24.14 10.68 -10.32
CA GLU A 662 -23.88 11.32 -9.02
C GLU A 662 -23.29 12.72 -9.20
N ALA A 663 -22.32 12.88 -10.10
CA ALA A 663 -21.72 14.17 -10.40
C ALA A 663 -22.74 15.15 -11.06
N ASP A 664 -23.65 14.68 -11.90
CA ASP A 664 -24.74 15.50 -12.44
C ASP A 664 -25.70 15.96 -11.34
N ILE A 665 -26.16 15.04 -10.48
CA ILE A 665 -27.02 15.37 -9.33
C ILE A 665 -26.36 16.38 -8.41
N GLN A 666 -25.07 16.20 -8.09
CA GLN A 666 -24.30 17.12 -7.26
C GLN A 666 -24.18 18.50 -7.92
N GLY A 667 -23.88 18.54 -9.22
CA GLY A 667 -23.81 19.77 -10.00
C GLY A 667 -25.12 20.56 -9.97
N GLN A 668 -26.26 19.87 -10.03
CA GLN A 668 -27.60 20.48 -9.90
C GLN A 668 -27.88 20.97 -8.48
N ALA A 669 -27.52 20.20 -7.46
CA ALA A 669 -27.80 20.52 -6.06
C ALA A 669 -26.96 21.71 -5.55
N ASP A 670 -25.67 21.71 -5.86
CA ASP A 670 -24.72 22.71 -5.40
C ASP A 670 -24.60 23.91 -6.34
N ASN A 671 -25.25 23.84 -7.50
CA ASN A 671 -25.14 24.82 -8.57
C ASN A 671 -23.64 25.02 -8.91
N ASN A 672 -22.92 23.93 -9.17
CA ASN A 672 -21.47 23.90 -9.40
C ASN A 672 -21.12 23.31 -10.77
N ILE A 673 -20.59 24.15 -11.66
CA ILE A 673 -20.29 23.73 -13.04
C ILE A 673 -19.16 22.68 -13.13
N ASN A 674 -18.26 22.64 -12.14
CA ASN A 674 -17.16 21.67 -12.16
C ASN A 674 -17.67 20.23 -12.05
N ASP A 675 -18.74 19.99 -11.29
CA ASP A 675 -19.30 18.65 -11.14
C ASP A 675 -20.00 18.18 -12.43
N PHE A 676 -20.61 19.07 -13.21
CA PHE A 676 -21.09 18.73 -14.54
C PHE A 676 -19.96 18.33 -15.51
N TYR A 677 -18.80 18.98 -15.43
CA TYR A 677 -17.64 18.57 -16.24
C TYR A 677 -17.06 17.22 -15.78
N ARG A 678 -17.12 16.92 -14.47
CA ARG A 678 -16.78 15.57 -13.98
C ARG A 678 -17.75 14.52 -14.50
N ALA A 679 -19.05 14.83 -14.54
CA ALA A 679 -20.05 13.95 -15.15
C ALA A 679 -19.75 13.67 -16.63
N LYS A 680 -19.39 14.71 -17.41
CA LYS A 680 -18.95 14.58 -18.80
C LYS A 680 -17.75 13.64 -18.95
N ASP A 681 -16.71 13.79 -18.13
CA ASP A 681 -15.50 12.98 -18.21
C ASP A 681 -15.79 11.50 -17.87
N SER A 682 -16.67 11.25 -16.90
CA SER A 682 -17.16 9.90 -16.58
C SER A 682 -17.93 9.28 -17.77
N TYR A 683 -18.78 10.04 -18.45
CA TYR A 683 -19.46 9.56 -19.67
C TYR A 683 -18.50 9.27 -20.83
N ILE A 684 -17.44 10.06 -21.01
CA ILE A 684 -16.41 9.77 -22.02
C ILE A 684 -15.71 8.45 -21.70
N SER A 685 -15.35 8.25 -20.44
CA SER A 685 -14.71 7.01 -19.97
C SER A 685 -15.64 5.81 -20.15
N LEU A 686 -16.92 5.96 -19.82
CA LEU A 686 -17.95 4.93 -20.05
C LEU A 686 -17.96 4.45 -21.51
N VAL A 687 -17.92 5.37 -22.47
CA VAL A 687 -17.96 5.04 -23.90
C VAL A 687 -16.72 4.24 -24.34
N VAL A 688 -15.55 4.59 -23.81
CA VAL A 688 -14.30 3.85 -24.09
C VAL A 688 -14.38 2.44 -23.48
N THR A 689 -14.89 2.32 -22.27
CA THR A 689 -15.07 1.03 -21.59
C THR A 689 -16.07 0.14 -22.32
N LEU A 690 -17.17 0.70 -22.83
CA LEU A 690 -18.16 -0.04 -23.62
C LEU A 690 -17.59 -0.51 -24.96
N ALA A 691 -16.74 0.28 -25.62
CA ALA A 691 -16.03 -0.16 -26.83
C ALA A 691 -15.17 -1.41 -26.58
N ARG A 692 -14.42 -1.43 -25.47
CA ARG A 692 -13.64 -2.61 -25.06
C ARG A 692 -14.53 -3.82 -24.78
N ALA A 693 -15.69 -3.62 -24.14
CA ALA A 693 -16.65 -4.69 -23.93
C ALA A 693 -17.20 -5.26 -25.25
N HIS A 694 -17.42 -4.39 -26.25
CA HIS A 694 -17.85 -4.80 -27.59
C HIS A 694 -16.82 -5.67 -28.31
N ASP A 695 -15.54 -5.29 -28.23
CA ASP A 695 -14.43 -6.05 -28.83
C ASP A 695 -14.31 -7.44 -28.18
N LEU A 696 -14.39 -7.50 -26.85
CA LEU A 696 -14.38 -8.76 -26.09
C LEU A 696 -15.60 -9.62 -26.43
N PHE A 697 -16.79 -9.03 -26.57
CA PHE A 697 -17.98 -9.79 -26.99
C PHE A 697 -17.81 -10.39 -28.39
N SER A 698 -17.21 -9.64 -29.32
CA SER A 698 -16.89 -10.14 -30.66
C SER A 698 -15.87 -11.28 -30.59
N GLU A 699 -14.91 -11.23 -29.66
CA GLU A 699 -13.97 -12.34 -29.41
C GLU A 699 -14.68 -13.59 -28.86
N ILE A 700 -15.67 -13.44 -27.98
CA ILE A 700 -16.49 -14.57 -27.50
C ILE A 700 -17.24 -15.19 -28.68
N GLU A 701 -17.95 -14.39 -29.46
CA GLU A 701 -18.76 -14.85 -30.60
C GLU A 701 -17.93 -15.61 -31.64
N ASN A 702 -16.70 -15.15 -31.92
CA ASN A 702 -15.78 -15.81 -32.85
C ASN A 702 -15.13 -17.10 -32.30
N ASN A 703 -15.15 -17.33 -30.99
CA ASN A 703 -14.53 -18.50 -30.37
C ASN A 703 -15.55 -19.55 -29.93
N ASP A 704 -16.71 -19.14 -29.42
CA ASP A 704 -17.82 -19.99 -29.03
C ASP A 704 -19.16 -19.22 -29.01
N MET A 705 -19.98 -19.44 -30.03
CA MET A 705 -21.29 -18.79 -30.19
C MET A 705 -22.28 -19.20 -29.09
N ASP A 706 -22.20 -20.42 -28.56
CA ASP A 706 -23.11 -20.88 -27.51
C ASP A 706 -22.85 -20.10 -26.22
N ILE A 707 -21.58 -19.87 -25.87
CA ILE A 707 -21.19 -19.02 -24.72
C ILE A 707 -21.63 -17.57 -24.95
N ALA A 708 -21.46 -17.02 -26.16
CA ALA A 708 -21.87 -15.66 -26.45
C ALA A 708 -23.38 -15.45 -26.21
N VAL A 709 -24.21 -16.40 -26.64
CA VAL A 709 -25.67 -16.38 -26.44
C VAL A 709 -26.04 -16.56 -24.96
N ASP A 710 -25.40 -17.49 -24.25
CA ASP A 710 -25.70 -17.78 -22.85
C ASP A 710 -25.31 -16.63 -21.89
N SER A 711 -24.31 -15.80 -22.26
CA SER A 711 -23.72 -14.79 -21.37
C SER A 711 -24.61 -13.59 -21.03
N GLY A 712 -25.62 -13.27 -21.85
CA GLY A 712 -26.45 -12.06 -21.71
C GLY A 712 -25.70 -10.71 -21.87
N ILE A 713 -24.43 -10.74 -22.32
CA ILE A 713 -23.57 -9.56 -22.47
C ILE A 713 -24.13 -8.61 -23.53
N LYS A 714 -24.70 -9.14 -24.62
CA LYS A 714 -25.21 -8.37 -25.76
C LYS A 714 -26.34 -7.41 -25.37
N GLU A 715 -27.32 -7.91 -24.61
CA GLU A 715 -28.46 -7.12 -24.13
C GLU A 715 -28.00 -6.02 -23.19
N ARG A 716 -27.07 -6.34 -22.27
CA ARG A 716 -26.52 -5.39 -21.29
C ARG A 716 -25.67 -4.31 -21.95
N LEU A 717 -24.83 -4.69 -22.90
CA LEU A 717 -24.02 -3.77 -23.71
C LEU A 717 -24.92 -2.79 -24.49
N ALA A 718 -25.95 -3.30 -25.17
CA ALA A 718 -26.87 -2.48 -25.95
C ALA A 718 -27.62 -1.45 -25.09
N GLU A 719 -28.03 -1.82 -23.87
CA GLU A 719 -28.70 -0.90 -22.95
C GLU A 719 -27.76 0.19 -22.43
N LEU A 720 -26.53 -0.17 -22.01
CA LEU A 720 -25.55 0.80 -21.55
C LEU A 720 -25.08 1.75 -22.66
N GLU A 721 -24.92 1.25 -23.89
CA GLU A 721 -24.61 2.10 -25.05
C GLU A 721 -25.73 3.11 -25.34
N ARG A 722 -26.99 2.69 -25.22
CA ARG A 722 -28.16 3.57 -25.36
C ARG A 722 -28.16 4.67 -24.29
N ILE A 723 -27.84 4.33 -23.05
CA ILE A 723 -27.73 5.29 -21.94
C ILE A 723 -26.56 6.26 -22.18
N ALA A 724 -25.38 5.72 -22.46
CA ALA A 724 -24.17 6.49 -22.72
C ALA A 724 -24.29 7.43 -23.94
N TYR A 725 -25.28 7.23 -24.80
CA TYR A 725 -25.61 8.13 -25.90
C TYR A 725 -26.57 9.24 -25.50
N ASN A 726 -27.59 8.94 -24.69
CA ASN A 726 -28.69 9.87 -24.40
C ASN A 726 -28.39 10.82 -23.22
N GLU A 727 -27.84 10.31 -22.12
CA GLU A 727 -27.64 11.12 -20.90
C GLU A 727 -26.63 12.27 -21.07
N PRO A 728 -25.49 12.11 -21.80
CA PRO A 728 -24.58 13.23 -22.04
C PRO A 728 -25.21 14.40 -22.80
N ARG A 729 -26.20 14.11 -23.67
CA ARG A 729 -26.96 15.15 -24.40
C ARG A 729 -27.83 15.96 -23.47
N GLN A 730 -28.48 15.29 -22.51
CA GLN A 730 -29.25 15.96 -21.47
C GLN A 730 -28.34 16.82 -20.58
N LEU A 731 -27.19 16.27 -20.18
CA LEU A 731 -26.18 17.00 -19.41
C LEU A 731 -25.68 18.25 -20.16
N ALA A 732 -25.44 18.17 -21.47
CA ALA A 732 -25.01 19.33 -22.27
C ALA A 732 -26.07 20.46 -22.30
N VAL A 733 -27.36 20.11 -22.32
CA VAL A 733 -28.47 21.06 -22.15
C VAL A 733 -28.44 21.71 -20.77
N THR A 734 -28.31 20.92 -19.71
CA THR A 734 -28.21 21.43 -18.33
C THR A 734 -27.03 22.38 -18.16
N VAL A 735 -25.84 22.01 -18.65
CA VAL A 735 -24.63 22.86 -18.58
C VAL A 735 -24.80 24.16 -19.36
N ARG A 736 -25.40 24.10 -20.56
CA ARG A 736 -25.71 25.31 -21.36
C ARG A 736 -26.58 26.27 -20.56
N ASP A 737 -27.70 25.79 -20.03
CA ASP A 737 -28.67 26.64 -19.36
C ASP A 737 -28.13 27.21 -18.04
N TYR A 738 -27.40 26.40 -17.28
CA TYR A 738 -26.63 26.85 -16.12
C TYR A 738 -25.62 27.95 -16.50
N ALA A 739 -24.81 27.72 -17.54
CA ALA A 739 -23.76 28.65 -17.95
C ALA A 739 -24.34 29.97 -18.44
N ILE A 740 -25.48 29.96 -19.13
CA ILE A 740 -26.18 31.18 -19.53
C ILE A 740 -26.67 31.95 -18.29
N ALA A 741 -27.33 31.28 -17.34
CA ALA A 741 -27.85 31.94 -16.15
C ALA A 741 -26.74 32.55 -15.28
N GLU A 742 -25.66 31.80 -15.05
CA GLU A 742 -24.54 32.29 -14.25
C GLU A 742 -23.74 33.37 -15.00
N ALA A 743 -23.58 33.24 -16.32
CA ALA A 743 -23.00 34.32 -17.11
C ALA A 743 -23.87 35.58 -17.04
N ASP A 744 -25.20 35.49 -17.14
CA ASP A 744 -26.06 36.67 -16.99
C ASP A 744 -25.87 37.36 -15.61
N ASN A 745 -25.68 36.58 -14.53
CA ASN A 745 -25.29 37.12 -13.21
C ASN A 745 -23.93 37.83 -13.28
N LYS A 746 -22.88 37.17 -13.80
CA LYS A 746 -21.53 37.77 -13.95
C LYS A 746 -21.53 39.03 -14.80
N PHE A 747 -22.36 39.08 -15.84
CA PHE A 747 -22.52 40.24 -16.69
C PHE A 747 -23.06 41.44 -15.90
N SER A 748 -24.05 41.20 -15.02
CA SER A 748 -24.59 42.24 -14.13
C SER A 748 -23.57 42.74 -13.10
N GLU A 749 -22.68 41.86 -12.64
CA GLU A 749 -21.57 42.15 -11.72
C GLU A 749 -20.35 42.78 -12.42
N ARG A 750 -20.37 42.89 -13.76
CA ARG A 750 -19.26 43.35 -14.63
C ARG A 750 -18.01 42.46 -14.60
N LEU A 751 -18.18 41.18 -14.25
CA LEU A 751 -17.14 40.15 -14.29
C LEU A 751 -17.13 39.48 -15.68
N PHE A 752 -16.69 40.23 -16.69
CA PHE A 752 -16.81 39.80 -18.09
C PHE A 752 -15.89 38.63 -18.46
N ASP A 753 -14.70 38.54 -17.85
CA ASP A 753 -13.75 37.45 -18.13
C ASP A 753 -14.32 36.11 -17.65
N ASP A 754 -14.75 36.05 -16.39
CA ASP A 754 -15.31 34.86 -15.77
C ASP A 754 -16.56 34.34 -16.51
N GLY A 755 -17.45 35.25 -16.90
CA GLY A 755 -18.66 34.87 -17.65
C GLY A 755 -18.36 34.43 -19.09
N LEU A 756 -17.33 35.01 -19.73
CA LEU A 756 -16.93 34.60 -21.08
C LEU A 756 -16.30 33.20 -21.08
N ASP A 757 -15.42 32.90 -20.12
CA ASP A 757 -14.80 31.59 -19.98
C ASP A 757 -15.85 30.50 -19.74
N LEU A 758 -16.83 30.78 -18.88
CA LEU A 758 -17.95 29.89 -18.60
C LEU A 758 -18.75 29.52 -19.85
N LEU A 759 -19.09 30.53 -20.66
CA LEU A 759 -19.86 30.35 -21.89
C LEU A 759 -19.07 29.61 -22.96
N LEU A 760 -17.75 29.86 -23.07
CA LEU A 760 -16.88 29.18 -24.04
C LEU A 760 -16.72 27.70 -23.71
N LEU A 761 -16.56 27.35 -22.44
CA LEU A 761 -16.50 25.96 -22.00
C LEU A 761 -17.82 25.22 -22.28
N ALA A 762 -18.96 25.85 -21.97
CA ALA A 762 -20.27 25.29 -22.29
C ALA A 762 -20.46 25.12 -23.80
N GLN A 763 -19.98 26.07 -24.60
CA GLN A 763 -20.05 26.00 -26.06
C GLN A 763 -19.20 24.86 -26.62
N GLN A 764 -18.01 24.64 -26.06
CA GLN A 764 -17.16 23.52 -26.44
C GLN A 764 -17.80 22.18 -26.09
N PHE A 765 -18.41 22.06 -24.90
CA PHE A 765 -19.12 20.84 -24.53
C PHE A 765 -20.32 20.58 -25.44
N TRP A 766 -21.10 21.61 -25.76
CA TRP A 766 -22.19 21.53 -26.72
C TRP A 766 -21.73 21.01 -28.09
N VAL A 767 -20.69 21.61 -28.68
CA VAL A 767 -20.13 21.20 -29.97
C VAL A 767 -19.62 19.76 -29.91
N SER A 768 -19.01 19.33 -28.82
CA SER A 768 -18.54 17.96 -28.66
C SER A 768 -19.67 16.92 -28.58
N THR A 769 -20.89 17.35 -28.27
CA THR A 769 -22.05 16.47 -28.09
C THR A 769 -22.95 16.45 -29.34
N PHE A 770 -23.17 17.62 -29.94
CA PHE A 770 -24.11 17.86 -31.05
C PHE A 770 -23.41 18.14 -32.40
N GLY A 771 -22.13 18.50 -32.38
CA GLY A 771 -21.31 18.69 -33.59
C GLY A 771 -21.37 20.10 -34.21
N GLU A 772 -22.20 20.99 -33.67
CA GLU A 772 -22.40 22.37 -34.12
C GLU A 772 -22.46 23.35 -32.93
N GLU A 773 -22.41 24.66 -33.20
CA GLU A 773 -22.53 25.67 -32.15
C GLU A 773 -23.97 25.84 -31.65
N ASP A 774 -24.11 26.30 -30.40
CA ASP A 774 -25.40 26.63 -29.82
C ASP A 774 -25.66 28.13 -30.05
N THR A 775 -26.82 28.46 -30.61
CA THR A 775 -27.11 29.85 -30.97
C THR A 775 -27.22 30.74 -29.73
N ARG A 776 -27.75 30.24 -28.61
CA ARG A 776 -27.91 31.05 -27.40
C ARG A 776 -26.55 31.36 -26.78
N LEU A 777 -25.69 30.37 -26.61
CA LEU A 777 -24.32 30.55 -26.12
C LEU A 777 -23.53 31.50 -27.02
N ARG A 778 -23.55 31.29 -28.34
CA ARG A 778 -22.88 32.16 -29.31
C ARG A 778 -23.30 33.62 -29.18
N LEU A 779 -24.60 33.90 -29.07
CA LEU A 779 -25.12 35.26 -28.88
C LEU A 779 -24.59 35.90 -27.58
N ARG A 780 -24.57 35.16 -26.45
CA ARG A 780 -24.00 35.68 -25.19
C ARG A 780 -22.49 35.89 -25.27
N ILE A 781 -21.75 34.98 -25.91
CA ILE A 781 -20.29 35.09 -26.09
C ILE A 781 -19.93 36.39 -26.82
N VAL A 782 -20.65 36.71 -27.91
CA VAL A 782 -20.46 37.97 -28.66
C VAL A 782 -20.72 39.19 -27.76
N ARG A 783 -21.79 39.16 -26.96
CA ARG A 783 -22.14 40.21 -26.00
C ARG A 783 -21.03 40.42 -24.95
N PHE A 784 -20.52 39.34 -24.37
CA PHE A 784 -19.45 39.35 -23.37
C PHE A 784 -18.13 39.88 -23.91
N ARG A 785 -17.69 39.42 -25.09
CA ARG A 785 -16.49 39.92 -25.76
C ARG A 785 -16.57 41.43 -26.03
N THR A 786 -17.74 41.92 -26.41
CA THR A 786 -17.97 43.35 -26.65
C THR A 786 -17.83 44.17 -25.34
N ALA A 787 -18.39 43.67 -24.24
CA ALA A 787 -18.31 44.33 -22.93
C ALA A 787 -16.89 44.32 -22.34
N GLN A 788 -16.19 43.18 -22.43
CA GLN A 788 -14.78 43.00 -22.02
C GLN A 788 -13.85 43.96 -22.79
N HIS A 789 -14.01 44.05 -24.12
CA HIS A 789 -13.19 44.96 -24.93
C HIS A 789 -13.38 46.44 -24.53
N SER A 790 -14.55 46.79 -24.01
CA SER A 790 -14.88 48.13 -23.53
C SER A 790 -14.28 48.44 -22.14
N SER A 791 -14.01 47.45 -21.28
CA SER A 791 -13.48 47.68 -19.91
C SER A 791 -11.95 47.84 -19.86
N LEU A 792 -11.22 47.24 -20.80
CA LEU A 792 -9.75 47.12 -20.80
C LEU A 792 -8.95 48.42 -21.06
N LYS A 793 -9.56 49.59 -21.29
CA LYS A 793 -8.84 50.86 -21.58
C LYS A 793 -9.13 52.02 -20.63
N THR A 794 -9.87 51.81 -19.55
CA THR A 794 -10.34 52.90 -18.65
C THR A 794 -9.69 52.94 -17.28
N ARG A 795 -8.95 51.90 -16.87
CA ARG A 795 -8.37 51.77 -15.52
C ARG A 795 -6.87 51.48 -15.62
N ILE A 796 -6.09 52.07 -14.72
CA ILE A 796 -4.69 51.70 -14.48
C ILE A 796 -4.74 50.67 -13.37
N GLU A 797 -4.51 49.40 -13.67
CA GLU A 797 -4.59 48.34 -12.68
C GLU A 797 -3.33 48.32 -11.81
N PRO A 798 -3.39 47.95 -10.52
CA PRO A 798 -2.20 47.86 -9.65
C PRO A 798 -1.09 46.95 -10.19
N SER A 799 -1.43 46.04 -11.10
CA SER A 799 -0.53 45.15 -11.81
C SER A 799 0.15 45.77 -13.05
N ASP A 800 -0.30 46.94 -13.52
CA ASP A 800 0.32 47.61 -14.66
C ASP A 800 1.75 48.04 -14.31
N PRO A 801 2.75 47.76 -15.17
CA PRO A 801 4.15 48.13 -14.91
C PRO A 801 4.36 49.64 -14.68
N LEU A 802 3.45 50.46 -15.23
CA LEU A 802 3.46 51.92 -15.10
C LEU A 802 2.50 52.43 -14.01
N PHE A 803 1.85 51.54 -13.23
CA PHE A 803 0.88 51.91 -12.20
C PHE A 803 1.46 52.89 -11.18
N GLY A 804 2.67 52.61 -10.67
CA GLY A 804 3.33 53.48 -9.70
C GLY A 804 3.56 54.90 -10.22
N GLU A 805 4.06 55.02 -11.45
CA GLU A 805 4.42 56.31 -12.06
C GLU A 805 3.17 57.11 -12.47
N MET A 806 2.22 56.49 -13.15
CA MET A 806 1.02 57.19 -13.64
C MET A 806 0.08 57.58 -12.51
N ASN A 807 -0.04 56.75 -11.47
CA ASN A 807 -0.82 57.09 -10.29
C ASN A 807 -0.16 58.24 -9.50
N GLN A 808 1.18 58.33 -9.51
CA GLN A 808 1.90 59.47 -8.93
C GLN A 808 1.60 60.77 -9.72
N TYR A 809 1.63 60.74 -11.05
CA TYR A 809 1.25 61.91 -11.86
C TYR A 809 -0.19 62.35 -11.61
N LEU A 810 -1.12 61.40 -11.52
CA LEU A 810 -2.53 61.69 -11.25
C LEU A 810 -2.74 62.32 -9.85
N ASN A 811 -2.09 61.77 -8.82
CA ASN A 811 -2.15 62.32 -7.46
C ASN A 811 -1.56 63.74 -7.39
N LEU A 812 -0.42 63.96 -8.05
CA LEU A 812 0.20 65.28 -8.11
C LEU A 812 -0.66 66.27 -8.90
N ALA A 813 -1.28 65.84 -10.01
CA ALA A 813 -2.20 66.66 -10.78
C ALA A 813 -3.41 67.09 -9.94
N ASN A 814 -4.00 66.17 -9.18
CA ASN A 814 -5.10 66.47 -8.29
C ASN A 814 -4.67 67.44 -7.16
N GLN A 815 -3.48 67.25 -6.59
CA GLN A 815 -2.91 68.20 -5.63
C GLN A 815 -2.78 69.61 -6.23
N ARG A 816 -2.21 69.73 -7.44
CA ARG A 816 -2.08 71.01 -8.15
C ARG A 816 -3.43 71.64 -8.48
N TYR A 817 -4.41 70.84 -8.85
CA TYR A 817 -5.78 71.30 -9.03
C TYR A 817 -6.37 71.88 -7.74
N GLN A 818 -6.26 71.17 -6.61
CA GLN A 818 -6.75 71.66 -5.31
C GLN A 818 -6.03 72.95 -4.86
N GLU A 819 -4.70 73.02 -5.07
CA GLU A 819 -3.93 74.24 -4.84
C GLU A 819 -4.46 75.41 -5.68
N GLY A 820 -4.77 75.17 -6.95
CA GLY A 820 -5.38 76.16 -7.85
C GLY A 820 -6.75 76.65 -7.34
N ILE A 821 -7.61 75.73 -6.85
CA ILE A 821 -8.91 76.07 -6.24
C ILE A 821 -8.72 76.91 -4.98
N SER A 822 -7.88 76.47 -4.04
CA SER A 822 -7.64 77.21 -2.79
C SER A 822 -7.06 78.62 -3.03
N GLN A 823 -6.23 78.79 -4.07
CA GLN A 823 -5.68 80.09 -4.47
C GLN A 823 -6.74 81.00 -5.11
N LEU A 824 -7.74 80.44 -5.81
CA LEU A 824 -8.88 81.22 -6.30
C LEU A 824 -9.78 81.73 -5.16
N GLU A 825 -9.91 80.97 -4.07
CA GLU A 825 -10.80 81.29 -2.95
C GLU A 825 -10.23 82.33 -1.97
N THR A 826 -8.90 82.48 -1.88
CA THR A 826 -8.25 83.18 -0.75
C THR A 826 -7.76 84.61 -1.03
N ASP A 827 -7.65 85.07 -2.27
CA ASP A 827 -6.83 86.27 -2.57
C ASP A 827 -7.57 87.46 -3.21
N THR A 828 -6.98 88.67 -3.21
CA THR A 828 -7.63 89.95 -3.63
C THR A 828 -7.12 90.56 -4.97
N ALA A 829 -8.10 90.87 -5.82
CA ALA A 829 -8.26 91.53 -7.11
C ALA A 829 -7.22 91.59 -8.26
N ASN A 830 -5.88 91.40 -8.17
CA ASN A 830 -5.05 91.55 -9.41
C ASN A 830 -3.78 90.67 -9.54
N GLN A 831 -3.27 90.07 -8.46
CA GLN A 831 -2.32 88.94 -8.56
C GLN A 831 -3.04 87.57 -8.69
N ARG A 832 -4.38 87.62 -8.58
CA ARG A 832 -5.35 86.52 -8.50
C ARG A 832 -5.28 85.45 -9.59
N ASN A 833 -4.87 85.80 -10.80
CA ASN A 833 -5.01 84.89 -11.93
C ASN A 833 -3.74 84.10 -12.21
N THR A 834 -2.55 84.67 -12.02
CA THR A 834 -1.33 84.06 -12.55
C THR A 834 -0.93 82.79 -11.80
N ASN A 835 -1.03 82.77 -10.46
CA ASN A 835 -0.63 81.60 -9.66
C ASN A 835 -1.65 80.46 -9.76
N ALA A 836 -2.94 80.77 -9.65
CA ALA A 836 -3.99 79.76 -9.82
C ALA A 836 -4.00 79.18 -11.24
N LEU A 837 -3.88 80.02 -12.29
CA LEU A 837 -3.77 79.55 -13.68
C LEU A 837 -2.49 78.74 -13.91
N LYS A 838 -1.40 79.04 -13.21
CA LYS A 838 -0.18 78.24 -13.25
C LYS A 838 -0.40 76.87 -12.62
N SER A 839 -0.96 76.80 -11.40
CA SER A 839 -1.29 75.53 -10.75
C SER A 839 -2.25 74.67 -11.59
N PHE A 840 -3.23 75.27 -12.27
CA PHE A 840 -4.08 74.55 -13.21
C PHE A 840 -3.36 74.11 -14.49
N SER A 841 -2.38 74.86 -14.98
CA SER A 841 -1.57 74.46 -16.13
C SER A 841 -0.62 73.31 -15.76
N ASP A 842 0.02 73.37 -14.60
CA ASP A 842 0.85 72.29 -14.06
C ASP A 842 0.00 71.01 -13.86
N ALA A 843 -1.26 71.14 -13.41
CA ALA A 843 -2.20 70.03 -13.32
C ALA A 843 -2.59 69.47 -14.69
N GLU A 844 -2.81 70.32 -15.70
CA GLU A 844 -3.10 69.90 -17.08
C GLU A 844 -1.94 69.11 -17.69
N ASP A 845 -0.70 69.57 -17.52
CA ASP A 845 0.48 68.89 -18.04
C ASP A 845 0.61 67.48 -17.44
N LEU A 846 0.42 67.34 -16.13
CA LEU A 846 0.46 66.04 -15.44
C LEU A 846 -0.70 65.12 -15.83
N VAL A 847 -1.90 65.68 -16.01
CA VAL A 847 -3.06 64.95 -16.56
C VAL A 847 -2.76 64.46 -17.97
N GLN A 848 -2.12 65.27 -18.79
CA GLN A 848 -1.78 64.92 -20.17
C GLN A 848 -0.77 63.78 -20.23
N GLU A 849 0.22 63.73 -19.33
CA GLU A 849 1.14 62.59 -19.24
C GLU A 849 0.41 61.27 -18.94
N VAL A 850 -0.59 61.30 -18.05
CA VAL A 850 -1.42 60.11 -17.78
C VAL A 850 -2.26 59.73 -19.00
N LEU A 851 -2.85 60.71 -19.71
CA LEU A 851 -3.69 60.46 -20.89
C LEU A 851 -2.89 60.03 -22.13
N ASN A 852 -1.60 60.36 -22.21
CA ASN A 852 -0.73 59.91 -23.31
C ASN A 852 -0.53 58.38 -23.26
N VAL A 853 -0.48 57.81 -22.05
CA VAL A 853 -0.30 56.37 -21.82
C VAL A 853 -1.65 55.66 -21.66
N PHE A 854 -2.57 56.25 -20.90
CA PHE A 854 -3.89 55.73 -20.58
C PHE A 854 -4.97 56.70 -21.05
N SER A 855 -5.17 56.79 -22.37
CA SER A 855 -6.06 57.75 -23.02
C SER A 855 -7.53 57.69 -22.56
N GLY A 856 -7.99 56.55 -22.03
CA GLY A 856 -9.34 56.41 -21.46
C GLY A 856 -9.43 56.63 -19.95
N ASN A 857 -8.35 57.07 -19.26
CA ASN A 857 -8.34 57.16 -17.80
C ASN A 857 -9.41 58.13 -17.27
N SER A 858 -10.38 57.61 -16.52
CA SER A 858 -11.54 58.36 -16.06
C SER A 858 -11.18 59.55 -15.16
N ALA A 859 -10.25 59.35 -14.22
CA ALA A 859 -9.84 60.38 -13.26
C ALA A 859 -9.07 61.53 -13.92
N ALA A 860 -8.17 61.21 -14.86
CA ALA A 860 -7.42 62.19 -15.62
C ALA A 860 -8.35 63.00 -16.55
N LEU A 861 -9.27 62.34 -17.27
CA LEU A 861 -10.27 63.01 -18.10
C LEU A 861 -11.20 63.90 -17.27
N LEU A 862 -11.68 63.43 -16.11
CA LEU A 862 -12.50 64.21 -15.19
C LEU A 862 -11.77 65.49 -14.74
N LEU A 863 -10.51 65.35 -14.33
CA LEU A 863 -9.70 66.47 -13.88
C LEU A 863 -9.44 67.46 -15.03
N GLN A 864 -9.16 66.96 -16.25
CA GLN A 864 -9.04 67.78 -17.46
C GLN A 864 -10.30 68.62 -17.70
N LYS A 865 -11.49 68.01 -17.64
CA LYS A 865 -12.77 68.72 -17.87
C LYS A 865 -13.06 69.74 -16.78
N LYS A 866 -12.76 69.43 -15.52
CA LYS A 866 -12.89 70.38 -14.39
C LYS A 866 -11.98 71.59 -14.57
N ILE A 867 -10.70 71.37 -14.91
CA ILE A 867 -9.75 72.45 -15.15
C ILE A 867 -10.21 73.33 -16.32
N LEU A 868 -10.63 72.72 -17.44
CA LEU A 868 -11.10 73.45 -18.62
C LEU A 868 -12.31 74.34 -18.31
N LYS A 869 -13.29 73.85 -17.53
CA LYS A 869 -14.47 74.63 -17.13
C LYS A 869 -14.11 75.84 -16.28
N ILE A 870 -13.07 75.74 -15.45
CA ILE A 870 -12.60 76.84 -14.59
C ILE A 870 -11.77 77.85 -15.38
N LYS A 871 -10.80 77.38 -16.18
CA LYS A 871 -9.90 78.25 -16.95
C LYS A 871 -10.63 78.96 -18.09
N GLN A 872 -11.49 78.25 -18.82
CA GLN A 872 -12.12 78.70 -20.07
C GLN A 872 -13.56 78.16 -20.22
N PRO A 873 -14.53 78.73 -19.49
CA PRO A 873 -15.91 78.22 -19.45
C PRO A 873 -16.62 78.16 -20.83
N GLU A 874 -16.35 79.14 -21.69
CA GLU A 874 -16.92 79.21 -23.03
C GLU A 874 -16.39 78.07 -23.91
N LYS A 875 -15.07 77.84 -23.89
CA LYS A 875 -14.40 76.76 -24.62
C LYS A 875 -14.81 75.37 -24.12
N TYR A 876 -15.02 75.22 -22.81
CA TYR A 876 -15.59 73.99 -22.25
C TYR A 876 -16.94 73.66 -22.88
N THR A 877 -17.84 74.65 -22.94
CA THR A 877 -19.19 74.47 -23.47
C THR A 877 -19.19 74.08 -24.95
N GLU A 878 -18.30 74.67 -25.75
CA GLU A 878 -18.10 74.31 -27.16
C GLU A 878 -17.58 72.87 -27.31
N THR A 879 -16.52 72.52 -26.55
CA THR A 879 -15.88 71.19 -26.60
C THR A 879 -16.86 70.06 -26.24
N VAL A 880 -17.73 70.27 -25.24
CA VAL A 880 -18.71 69.25 -24.84
C VAL A 880 -19.81 69.07 -25.89
N ARG A 881 -20.25 70.13 -26.57
CA ARG A 881 -21.22 69.98 -27.68
C ARG A 881 -20.63 69.21 -28.84
N GLU A 882 -19.41 69.53 -29.25
CA GLU A 882 -18.71 68.83 -30.32
C GLU A 882 -18.49 67.34 -29.97
N LEU A 883 -18.13 67.05 -28.72
CA LEU A 883 -18.02 65.68 -28.21
C LEU A 883 -19.33 64.90 -28.34
N ILE A 884 -20.46 65.51 -27.95
CA ILE A 884 -21.79 64.92 -28.08
C ILE A 884 -22.16 64.66 -29.55
N GLU A 885 -21.89 65.62 -30.43
CA GLU A 885 -22.15 65.48 -31.88
C GLU A 885 -21.34 64.35 -32.50
N ASN A 886 -20.04 64.29 -32.19
CA ASN A 886 -19.12 63.25 -32.67
C ASN A 886 -19.51 61.86 -32.18
N ALA A 887 -19.89 61.73 -30.90
CA ALA A 887 -20.33 60.45 -30.35
C ALA A 887 -21.64 59.96 -31.01
N ASN A 888 -22.60 60.87 -31.20
CA ASN A 888 -23.84 60.53 -31.92
C ASN A 888 -23.56 60.16 -33.39
N ALA A 889 -22.58 60.80 -34.04
CA ALA A 889 -22.17 60.44 -35.40
C ALA A 889 -21.51 59.05 -35.44
N ALA A 890 -20.66 58.73 -34.46
CA ALA A 890 -20.02 57.42 -34.37
C ALA A 890 -21.05 56.29 -34.20
N VAL A 891 -22.07 56.48 -33.34
CA VAL A 891 -23.19 55.55 -33.19
C VAL A 891 -23.98 55.40 -34.50
N ARG A 892 -24.32 56.52 -35.17
CA ARG A 892 -25.06 56.47 -36.45
C ARG A 892 -24.29 55.77 -37.57
N ASN A 893 -22.97 55.92 -37.59
CA ASN A 893 -22.11 55.37 -38.63
C ASN A 893 -21.59 53.95 -38.31
N GLY A 894 -22.00 53.36 -37.18
CA GLY A 894 -21.54 52.04 -36.77
C GLY A 894 -20.04 51.97 -36.45
N ASN A 895 -19.44 53.05 -35.95
CA ASN A 895 -18.00 53.11 -35.67
C ASN A 895 -17.72 52.98 -34.16
N SER A 896 -17.69 51.73 -33.68
CA SER A 896 -17.38 51.41 -32.27
C SER A 896 -15.92 51.69 -31.90
N GLU A 897 -15.00 51.64 -32.86
CA GLU A 897 -13.58 51.88 -32.62
C GLU A 897 -13.31 53.30 -32.13
N VAL A 898 -13.98 54.30 -32.70
CA VAL A 898 -13.88 55.71 -32.27
C VAL A 898 -14.41 55.91 -30.84
N LEU A 899 -15.48 55.18 -30.48
CA LEU A 899 -16.09 55.28 -29.15
C LEU A 899 -15.19 54.65 -28.07
N ILE A 900 -14.63 53.46 -28.34
CA ILE A 900 -13.94 52.63 -27.35
C ILE A 900 -12.42 52.82 -27.38
N THR A 901 -11.82 52.78 -28.57
CA THR A 901 -10.36 52.67 -28.73
C THR A 901 -9.67 53.99 -29.06
N GLY A 902 -10.44 54.98 -29.54
CA GLY A 902 -9.94 56.29 -29.92
C GLY A 902 -9.21 56.33 -31.26
N ILE A 903 -9.39 55.32 -32.12
CA ILE A 903 -8.86 55.35 -33.50
C ILE A 903 -9.54 56.51 -34.24
N GLY A 904 -8.78 57.58 -34.51
CA GLY A 904 -9.30 58.82 -35.10
C GLY A 904 -9.69 59.92 -34.09
N PHE A 905 -9.77 59.61 -32.79
CA PHE A 905 -10.03 60.56 -31.71
C PHE A 905 -9.28 60.15 -30.43
N ASN A 906 -8.21 60.85 -30.07
CA ASN A 906 -7.47 60.61 -28.83
C ASN A 906 -7.65 61.82 -27.89
N PRO A 907 -8.33 61.68 -26.73
CA PRO A 907 -8.82 60.45 -26.10
C PRO A 907 -10.15 59.89 -26.67
N PRO A 908 -10.52 58.61 -26.40
CA PRO A 908 -11.75 58.00 -26.93
C PRO A 908 -13.03 58.74 -26.50
N LEU A 909 -14.08 58.70 -27.32
CA LEU A 909 -15.27 59.55 -27.10
C LEU A 909 -16.12 59.11 -25.88
N ASP A 910 -16.27 57.81 -25.62
CA ASP A 910 -17.12 57.32 -24.52
C ASP A 910 -16.56 57.65 -23.12
N PRO A 911 -15.27 57.39 -22.80
CA PRO A 911 -14.67 57.83 -21.54
C PRO A 911 -14.77 59.35 -21.31
N GLN A 912 -14.65 60.15 -22.39
CA GLN A 912 -14.81 61.59 -22.31
C GLN A 912 -16.26 62.00 -21.95
N LEU A 913 -17.27 61.37 -22.57
CA LEU A 913 -18.68 61.63 -22.23
C LEU A 913 -18.96 61.30 -20.77
N ARG A 914 -18.42 60.17 -20.27
CA ARG A 914 -18.57 59.74 -18.89
C ARG A 914 -17.92 60.72 -17.91
N ALA A 915 -16.73 61.22 -18.22
CA ALA A 915 -16.05 62.23 -17.42
C ALA A 915 -16.85 63.54 -17.33
N VAL A 916 -17.49 63.97 -18.43
CA VAL A 916 -18.40 65.12 -18.39
C VAL A 916 -19.62 64.82 -17.53
N PHE A 917 -20.22 63.63 -17.66
CA PHE A 917 -21.42 63.26 -16.91
C PHE A 917 -21.20 63.18 -15.40
N GLU A 918 -20.02 62.74 -14.97
CA GLU A 918 -19.65 62.68 -13.55
C GLU A 918 -19.55 64.07 -12.90
N PHE A 919 -19.25 65.11 -13.67
CA PHE A 919 -19.06 66.47 -13.18
C PHE A 919 -20.23 67.42 -13.50
N ASP A 920 -20.87 67.24 -14.65
CA ASP A 920 -21.88 68.12 -15.23
C ASP A 920 -23.02 67.28 -15.85
N PRO A 921 -23.74 66.48 -15.02
CA PRO A 921 -24.73 65.51 -15.50
C PRO A 921 -25.91 66.15 -16.24
N ASP A 922 -26.20 67.42 -15.92
CA ASP A 922 -27.32 68.18 -16.47
C ASP A 922 -26.97 68.90 -17.79
N PHE A 923 -25.77 68.69 -18.36
CA PHE A 923 -25.39 69.30 -19.63
C PHE A 923 -26.36 68.86 -20.76
N PRO A 924 -26.94 69.80 -21.53
CA PRO A 924 -27.97 69.48 -22.51
C PRO A 924 -27.53 68.43 -23.54
N GLY A 925 -28.32 67.36 -23.69
CA GLY A 925 -28.09 66.28 -24.66
C GLY A 925 -27.07 65.21 -24.25
N LEU A 926 -26.39 65.37 -23.10
CA LEU A 926 -25.37 64.43 -22.64
C LEU A 926 -25.95 63.07 -22.25
N LYS A 927 -26.96 63.06 -21.36
CA LYS A 927 -27.58 61.83 -20.84
C LYS A 927 -28.15 60.95 -21.95
N SER A 928 -28.86 61.54 -22.90
CA SER A 928 -29.42 60.81 -24.06
C SER A 928 -28.35 60.27 -25.01
N THR A 929 -27.19 60.93 -25.08
CA THR A 929 -26.07 60.48 -25.92
C THR A 929 -25.34 59.32 -25.27
N ILE A 930 -25.10 59.38 -23.96
CA ILE A 930 -24.53 58.28 -23.18
C ILE A 930 -25.44 57.05 -23.27
N GLU A 931 -26.75 57.22 -23.13
CA GLU A 931 -27.71 56.13 -23.29
C GLU A 931 -27.64 55.48 -24.68
N ARG A 932 -27.56 56.27 -25.76
CA ARG A 932 -27.38 55.73 -27.13
C ARG A 932 -26.06 55.00 -27.30
N VAL A 933 -24.97 55.54 -26.76
CA VAL A 933 -23.64 54.92 -26.80
C VAL A 933 -23.66 53.61 -26.01
N ASP A 934 -24.28 53.58 -24.84
CA ASP A 934 -24.37 52.38 -24.01
C ASP A 934 -25.27 51.29 -24.63
N ILE A 935 -26.35 51.67 -25.31
CA ILE A 935 -27.14 50.76 -26.15
C ILE A 935 -26.28 50.21 -27.29
N TYR A 936 -25.60 51.08 -28.03
CA TYR A 936 -24.79 50.71 -29.18
C TYR A 936 -23.59 49.82 -28.82
N LEU A 937 -22.96 50.07 -27.67
CA LEU A 937 -21.85 49.28 -27.13
C LEU A 937 -22.33 48.02 -26.39
N GLY A 938 -23.63 47.74 -26.36
CA GLY A 938 -24.21 46.55 -25.73
C GLY A 938 -24.11 46.55 -24.20
N ARG A 939 -23.88 47.71 -23.56
CA ARG A 939 -23.87 47.88 -22.10
C ARG A 939 -25.29 48.06 -21.54
N ILE A 940 -26.22 48.51 -22.37
CA ILE A 940 -27.67 48.51 -22.09
C ILE A 940 -28.34 47.59 -23.11
N ILE A 941 -29.09 46.61 -22.63
CA ILE A 941 -29.88 45.70 -23.45
C ILE A 941 -31.15 46.44 -23.87
N LEU A 942 -31.38 46.64 -25.17
CA LEU A 942 -32.73 46.92 -25.66
C LEU A 942 -33.54 45.65 -25.47
N LEU A 943 -34.56 45.70 -24.61
CA LEU A 943 -35.55 44.64 -24.57
C LEU A 943 -36.14 44.48 -25.98
N PRO A 944 -36.29 43.24 -26.50
CA PRO A 944 -36.85 43.01 -27.82
C PRO A 944 -38.22 43.69 -27.92
N THR A 945 -38.52 44.27 -29.08
CA THR A 945 -39.81 44.92 -29.31
C THR A 945 -40.93 43.88 -29.27
N GLU A 946 -42.14 44.31 -28.92
CA GLU A 946 -43.32 43.43 -28.90
C GLU A 946 -43.53 42.72 -30.25
N ALA A 947 -43.22 43.39 -31.37
CA ALA A 947 -43.26 42.80 -32.71
C ALA A 947 -42.21 41.70 -32.94
N GLU A 948 -41.00 41.85 -32.41
CA GLU A 948 -39.94 40.82 -32.51
C GLU A 948 -40.26 39.59 -31.64
N ILE A 949 -40.87 39.81 -30.47
CA ILE A 949 -41.36 38.72 -29.61
C ILE A 949 -42.48 37.95 -30.32
N GLU A 950 -43.49 38.64 -30.86
CA GLU A 950 -44.59 38.01 -31.60
C GLU A 950 -44.11 37.21 -32.82
N GLU A 951 -43.16 37.75 -33.59
CA GLU A 951 -42.61 37.06 -34.75
C GLU A 951 -41.80 35.81 -34.35
N SER A 952 -40.98 35.91 -33.29
CA SER A 952 -40.25 34.78 -32.74
C SER A 952 -41.19 33.65 -32.32
N VAL A 953 -42.29 33.96 -31.61
CA VAL A 953 -43.31 32.97 -31.21
C VAL A 953 -43.98 32.33 -32.43
N ARG A 954 -44.34 33.12 -33.44
CA ARG A 954 -44.98 32.63 -34.66
C ARG A 954 -44.09 31.65 -35.43
N ILE A 955 -42.79 31.95 -35.55
CA ILE A 955 -41.82 31.04 -36.20
C ILE A 955 -41.77 29.72 -35.42
N THR A 956 -41.69 29.78 -34.09
CA THR A 956 -41.64 28.60 -33.22
C THR A 956 -42.87 27.71 -33.36
N GLU A 957 -44.08 28.29 -33.34
CA GLU A 957 -45.33 27.54 -33.53
C GLU A 957 -45.40 26.87 -34.91
N SER A 958 -44.95 27.57 -35.96
CA SER A 958 -44.89 27.00 -37.31
C SER A 958 -43.92 25.81 -37.37
N VAL A 959 -42.73 25.93 -36.80
CA VAL A 959 -41.76 24.82 -36.76
C VAL A 959 -42.31 23.65 -35.94
N ARG A 960 -43.02 23.91 -34.84
CA ARG A 960 -43.65 22.84 -34.01
C ARG A 960 -44.66 22.02 -34.81
N SER A 961 -45.49 22.69 -35.61
CA SER A 961 -46.42 22.03 -36.52
C SER A 961 -45.68 21.17 -37.55
N ASP A 962 -44.65 21.71 -38.21
CA ASP A 962 -43.89 21.01 -39.24
C ASP A 962 -43.12 19.80 -38.66
N TRP A 963 -42.58 19.94 -37.44
CA TRP A 963 -41.90 18.85 -36.73
C TRP A 963 -42.85 17.69 -36.40
N THR A 964 -44.05 18.00 -35.91
CA THR A 964 -45.07 16.98 -35.60
C THR A 964 -45.47 16.17 -36.85
N GLN A 965 -45.48 16.81 -38.02
CA GLN A 965 -45.72 16.13 -39.29
C GLN A 965 -44.51 15.30 -39.73
N THR A 966 -43.30 15.83 -39.53
CA THR A 966 -42.02 15.19 -39.88
C THR A 966 -41.78 13.89 -39.10
N LEU A 967 -42.21 13.81 -37.84
CA LEU A 967 -42.08 12.61 -37.01
C LEU A 967 -42.78 11.35 -37.57
N ASN A 968 -43.72 11.52 -38.52
CA ASN A 968 -44.39 10.40 -39.19
C ASN A 968 -43.66 9.91 -40.46
N LEU A 969 -42.50 10.48 -40.78
CA LEU A 969 -41.71 10.12 -41.97
C LEU A 969 -40.64 9.05 -41.64
N THR A 970 -39.96 8.56 -42.68
CA THR A 970 -38.81 7.65 -42.51
C THR A 970 -37.60 8.37 -41.93
N THR A 971 -36.69 7.64 -41.28
CA THR A 971 -35.49 8.20 -40.61
C THR A 971 -34.63 9.08 -41.53
N ASP A 972 -34.47 8.70 -42.80
CA ASP A 972 -33.71 9.49 -43.80
C ASP A 972 -34.44 10.80 -44.17
N ALA A 973 -35.77 10.77 -44.24
CA ALA A 973 -36.58 11.96 -44.51
C ALA A 973 -36.57 12.93 -43.31
N ILE A 974 -36.58 12.39 -42.10
CA ILE A 974 -36.41 13.16 -40.86
C ILE A 974 -35.05 13.86 -40.86
N ALA A 975 -33.95 13.14 -41.10
CA ALA A 975 -32.60 13.71 -41.13
C ALA A 975 -32.42 14.78 -42.22
N THR A 976 -33.14 14.68 -43.34
CA THR A 976 -33.09 15.65 -44.44
C THR A 976 -33.87 16.94 -44.12
N ALA A 977 -34.99 16.84 -43.40
CA ALA A 977 -35.86 17.97 -43.09
C ALA A 977 -35.35 18.81 -41.90
N SER A 978 -34.67 18.18 -40.94
CA SER A 978 -34.30 18.82 -39.68
C SER A 978 -33.38 20.04 -39.78
N PRO A 979 -32.38 20.13 -40.67
CA PRO A 979 -31.53 21.32 -40.78
C PRO A 979 -32.30 22.62 -41.03
N ASP A 980 -33.33 22.60 -41.89
CA ASP A 980 -34.19 23.76 -42.17
C ASP A 980 -34.99 24.19 -40.93
N LEU A 981 -35.56 23.23 -40.21
CA LEU A 981 -36.31 23.48 -38.98
C LEU A 981 -35.41 24.13 -37.91
N ILE A 982 -34.17 23.65 -37.77
CA ILE A 982 -33.18 24.20 -36.83
C ILE A 982 -32.77 25.62 -37.24
N GLU A 983 -32.59 25.91 -38.54
CA GLU A 983 -32.26 27.26 -39.03
C GLU A 983 -33.38 28.27 -38.75
N ARG A 984 -34.64 27.87 -38.93
CA ARG A 984 -35.80 28.71 -38.58
C ARG A 984 -35.88 28.99 -37.08
N LEU A 985 -35.60 27.99 -36.23
CA LEU A 985 -35.52 28.20 -34.78
C LEU A 985 -34.34 29.08 -34.36
N ASN A 986 -33.20 28.99 -35.05
CA ASN A 986 -32.09 29.94 -34.86
C ASN A 986 -32.52 31.37 -35.17
N THR A 987 -33.32 31.57 -36.20
CA THR A 987 -33.90 32.88 -36.55
C THR A 987 -34.83 33.38 -35.43
N ALA A 988 -35.70 32.51 -34.91
CA ALA A 988 -36.57 32.86 -33.78
C ALA A 988 -35.76 33.28 -32.53
N LEU A 989 -34.67 32.56 -32.23
CA LEU A 989 -33.77 32.87 -31.10
C LEU A 989 -32.93 34.13 -31.32
N GLN A 990 -32.63 34.52 -32.56
CA GLN A 990 -31.99 35.80 -32.86
C GLN A 990 -32.92 36.99 -32.61
N LEU A 991 -34.22 36.85 -32.92
CA LEU A 991 -35.24 37.87 -32.67
C LEU A 991 -35.54 38.02 -31.17
N TRP A 992 -35.66 36.90 -30.47
CA TRP A 992 -35.88 36.88 -29.03
C TRP A 992 -35.05 35.78 -28.37
N GLU A 993 -33.94 36.21 -27.77
CA GLU A 993 -32.92 35.31 -27.24
C GLU A 993 -33.36 34.49 -26.00
N ASN A 994 -34.49 34.85 -25.40
CA ASN A 994 -35.08 34.19 -24.24
C ASN A 994 -36.35 33.40 -24.61
N ASN A 995 -36.57 33.09 -25.89
CA ASN A 995 -37.66 32.23 -26.33
C ASN A 995 -37.38 30.76 -25.93
N ILE A 996 -37.81 30.37 -24.74
CA ILE A 996 -37.61 29.01 -24.18
C ILE A 996 -38.30 27.95 -25.04
N ASP A 997 -39.48 28.25 -25.61
CA ASP A 997 -40.21 27.32 -26.48
C ASP A 997 -39.43 26.99 -27.76
N ALA A 998 -38.77 28.00 -28.35
CA ALA A 998 -37.92 27.81 -29.52
C ALA A 998 -36.69 26.94 -29.19
N ALA A 999 -36.07 27.22 -28.03
CA ALA A 999 -34.90 26.49 -27.56
C ALA A 999 -35.22 25.01 -27.27
N ASN A 1000 -36.29 24.73 -26.54
CA ASN A 1000 -36.70 23.37 -26.20
C ASN A 1000 -37.06 22.55 -27.44
N LEU A 1001 -37.75 23.17 -28.41
CA LEU A 1001 -38.08 22.50 -29.67
C LEU A 1001 -36.82 22.26 -30.52
N GLN A 1002 -35.86 23.18 -30.49
CA GLN A 1002 -34.56 23.00 -31.15
C GLN A 1002 -33.80 21.83 -30.55
N ASP A 1003 -33.75 21.74 -29.22
CA ASP A 1003 -33.13 20.63 -28.50
C ASP A 1003 -33.81 19.32 -28.88
N GLU A 1004 -35.14 19.24 -28.79
CA GLU A 1004 -35.92 18.04 -29.16
C GLU A 1004 -35.55 17.54 -30.58
N ILE A 1005 -35.59 18.43 -31.58
CA ILE A 1005 -35.24 18.06 -32.96
C ILE A 1005 -33.80 17.53 -33.02
N ARG A 1006 -32.84 18.15 -32.33
CA ARG A 1006 -31.43 17.71 -32.29
C ARG A 1006 -31.27 16.35 -31.62
N PHE A 1007 -31.96 16.08 -30.52
CA PHE A 1007 -31.95 14.77 -29.85
C PHE A 1007 -32.37 13.65 -30.79
N TYR A 1008 -33.37 13.90 -31.64
CA TYR A 1008 -33.88 12.94 -32.60
C TYR A 1008 -33.00 12.76 -33.85
N THR A 1009 -32.29 13.82 -34.28
CA THR A 1009 -31.78 13.88 -35.68
C THR A 1009 -30.29 13.93 -35.80
N GLN A 1010 -29.57 14.44 -34.80
CA GLN A 1010 -28.13 14.51 -34.88
C GLN A 1010 -27.50 13.20 -34.43
N PRO A 1011 -26.69 12.54 -35.27
CA PRO A 1011 -25.85 11.43 -34.83
C PRO A 1011 -24.76 11.94 -33.88
N ARG A 1012 -24.08 11.02 -33.19
CA ARG A 1012 -23.00 11.37 -32.25
C ARG A 1012 -21.94 12.23 -32.94
N ALA A 1013 -21.58 13.38 -32.38
CA ALA A 1013 -20.56 14.24 -32.97
C ALA A 1013 -19.24 13.47 -33.15
N LEU A 1014 -18.70 13.51 -34.37
CA LEU A 1014 -17.47 12.82 -34.72
C LEU A 1014 -16.27 13.50 -34.05
N PRO A 1015 -15.43 12.78 -33.30
CA PRO A 1015 -14.16 13.30 -32.78
C PRO A 1015 -13.31 13.88 -33.91
N ASP A 1016 -12.53 14.93 -33.66
CA ASP A 1016 -11.75 15.61 -34.72
C ASP A 1016 -10.78 14.66 -35.44
N ASN A 1017 -10.20 13.71 -34.71
CA ASN A 1017 -9.37 12.65 -35.29
C ASN A 1017 -10.16 11.74 -36.24
N LEU A 1018 -11.39 11.39 -35.89
CA LEU A 1018 -12.28 10.61 -36.75
C LEU A 1018 -12.77 11.43 -37.94
N ARG A 1019 -13.09 12.72 -37.76
CA ARG A 1019 -13.40 13.64 -38.87
C ARG A 1019 -12.26 13.72 -39.87
N ASN A 1020 -11.01 13.81 -39.40
CA ASN A 1020 -9.84 13.83 -40.27
C ASN A 1020 -9.68 12.50 -41.02
N LEU A 1021 -9.87 11.35 -40.36
CA LEU A 1021 -9.83 10.05 -41.02
C LEU A 1021 -10.94 9.90 -42.06
N ILE A 1022 -12.16 10.34 -41.77
CA ILE A 1022 -13.29 10.32 -42.70
C ILE A 1022 -13.00 11.25 -43.90
N ALA A 1023 -12.48 12.44 -43.66
CA ALA A 1023 -12.10 13.37 -44.73
C ALA A 1023 -11.00 12.78 -45.64
N VAL A 1024 -10.02 12.10 -45.06
CA VAL A 1024 -8.96 11.42 -45.83
C VAL A 1024 -9.53 10.20 -46.56
N ALA A 1025 -10.46 9.44 -45.96
CA ALA A 1025 -11.16 8.36 -46.63
C ALA A 1025 -11.99 8.86 -47.81
N ASP A 1026 -12.70 9.98 -47.65
CA ASP A 1026 -13.44 10.64 -48.72
C ASP A 1026 -12.51 11.12 -49.83
N GLU A 1027 -11.36 11.71 -49.50
CA GLU A 1027 -10.37 12.11 -50.50
C GLU A 1027 -9.85 10.90 -51.29
N GLN A 1028 -9.53 9.79 -50.62
CA GLN A 1028 -9.09 8.56 -51.30
C GLN A 1028 -10.21 7.91 -52.12
N ARG A 1029 -11.46 8.01 -51.65
CA ARG A 1029 -12.66 7.59 -52.40
C ARG A 1029 -12.80 8.37 -53.69
N HIS A 1030 -12.66 9.70 -53.65
CA HIS A 1030 -12.70 10.54 -54.86
C HIS A 1030 -11.56 10.25 -55.85
N ARG A 1031 -10.47 9.65 -55.36
CA ARG A 1031 -9.34 9.17 -56.17
C ARG A 1031 -9.49 7.70 -56.61
N ASN A 1032 -10.63 7.04 -56.34
CA ASN A 1032 -10.90 5.61 -56.56
C ASN A 1032 -9.82 4.67 -55.99
N ASN A 1033 -9.24 5.00 -54.84
CA ASN A 1033 -8.20 4.18 -54.20
C ASN A 1033 -8.79 3.26 -53.12
N LYS A 1034 -9.46 2.18 -53.55
CA LYS A 1034 -10.19 1.24 -52.68
C LYS A 1034 -9.35 0.70 -51.52
N SER A 1035 -8.10 0.30 -51.77
CA SER A 1035 -7.20 -0.25 -50.75
C SER A 1035 -6.90 0.75 -49.61
N SER A 1036 -6.67 2.02 -49.96
CA SER A 1036 -6.46 3.05 -48.94
C SER A 1036 -7.74 3.38 -48.17
N VAL A 1037 -8.90 3.44 -48.84
CA VAL A 1037 -10.19 3.62 -48.16
C VAL A 1037 -10.48 2.46 -47.22
N GLU A 1038 -10.21 1.22 -47.62
CA GLU A 1038 -10.39 0.04 -46.76
C GLU A 1038 -9.43 0.04 -45.57
N THR A 1039 -8.17 0.45 -45.77
CA THR A 1039 -7.20 0.61 -44.68
C THR A 1039 -7.66 1.66 -43.67
N ILE A 1040 -8.15 2.80 -44.15
CA ILE A 1040 -8.66 3.87 -43.29
C ILE A 1040 -9.96 3.43 -42.60
N TYR A 1041 -10.85 2.73 -43.29
CA TYR A 1041 -12.09 2.20 -42.71
C TYR A 1041 -11.80 1.17 -41.61
N ARG A 1042 -10.83 0.28 -41.81
CA ARG A 1042 -10.35 -0.63 -40.75
C ARG A 1042 -9.74 0.15 -39.57
N SER A 1043 -8.96 1.20 -39.84
CA SER A 1043 -8.47 2.08 -38.79
C SER A 1043 -9.61 2.77 -38.03
N ILE A 1044 -10.68 3.18 -38.71
CA ILE A 1044 -11.87 3.80 -38.11
C ILE A 1044 -12.60 2.78 -37.24
N ILE A 1045 -12.85 1.56 -37.72
CA ILE A 1045 -13.47 0.47 -36.94
C ILE A 1045 -12.64 0.21 -35.68
N ASN A 1046 -11.33 0.06 -35.83
CA ASN A 1046 -10.45 -0.33 -34.73
C ASN A 1046 -10.23 0.81 -33.71
N THR A 1047 -10.23 2.06 -34.15
CA THR A 1047 -9.93 3.22 -33.27
C THR A 1047 -11.20 3.89 -32.74
N PHE A 1048 -12.33 3.76 -33.45
CA PHE A 1048 -13.60 4.43 -33.14
C PHE A 1048 -14.83 3.51 -33.32
N PRO A 1049 -14.87 2.33 -32.66
CA PRO A 1049 -15.91 1.32 -32.90
C PRO A 1049 -17.34 1.81 -32.62
N VAL A 1050 -17.50 2.72 -31.67
CA VAL A 1050 -18.80 3.32 -31.30
C VAL A 1050 -19.41 4.16 -32.44
N PHE A 1051 -18.60 4.57 -33.43
CA PHE A 1051 -19.03 5.35 -34.58
C PHE A 1051 -19.23 4.50 -35.84
N ILE A 1052 -19.14 3.17 -35.77
CA ILE A 1052 -19.30 2.28 -36.94
C ILE A 1052 -20.66 2.49 -37.62
N ARG A 1053 -21.71 2.73 -36.83
CA ARG A 1053 -23.07 2.99 -37.34
C ARG A 1053 -23.33 4.47 -37.63
N HIS A 1054 -22.33 5.35 -37.47
CA HIS A 1054 -22.48 6.76 -37.80
C HIS A 1054 -22.70 6.92 -39.31
N PRO A 1055 -23.63 7.78 -39.78
CA PRO A 1055 -23.96 7.92 -41.19
C PRO A 1055 -22.74 8.12 -42.11
N GLU A 1056 -21.80 8.98 -41.72
CA GLU A 1056 -20.57 9.23 -42.50
C GLU A 1056 -19.62 8.01 -42.57
N VAL A 1057 -19.55 7.20 -41.52
CA VAL A 1057 -18.75 5.96 -41.51
C VAL A 1057 -19.43 4.87 -42.33
N MET A 1058 -20.76 4.79 -42.24
CA MET A 1058 -21.59 3.89 -43.04
C MET A 1058 -21.53 4.22 -44.53
N LYS A 1059 -21.39 5.50 -44.93
CA LYS A 1059 -21.14 5.87 -46.34
C LYS A 1059 -19.84 5.28 -46.88
N ILE A 1060 -18.78 5.26 -46.07
CA ILE A 1060 -17.50 4.64 -46.44
C ILE A 1060 -17.68 3.14 -46.60
N LYS A 1061 -18.33 2.48 -45.63
CA LYS A 1061 -18.66 1.05 -45.69
C LYS A 1061 -19.48 0.70 -46.93
N TYR A 1062 -20.56 1.42 -47.16
CA TYR A 1062 -21.47 1.20 -48.28
C TYR A 1062 -20.75 1.34 -49.63
N TRP A 1063 -19.83 2.31 -49.76
CA TRP A 1063 -19.01 2.43 -50.97
C TRP A 1063 -18.06 1.24 -51.14
N LEU A 1064 -17.42 0.77 -50.05
CA LEU A 1064 -16.55 -0.42 -50.07
C LEU A 1064 -17.30 -1.72 -50.41
N ASP A 1065 -18.58 -1.81 -50.05
CA ASP A 1065 -19.44 -2.98 -50.28
C ASP A 1065 -20.01 -3.02 -51.72
N ILE A 1066 -20.05 -1.88 -52.43
CA ILE A 1066 -20.63 -1.78 -53.79
C ILE A 1066 -19.57 -1.86 -54.89
N GLU A 1067 -18.41 -1.22 -54.68
CA GLU A 1067 -17.23 -1.44 -55.53
C GLU A 1067 -16.53 -2.75 -55.17
#